data_AF-A0A5D2GGR7-F1
#
_entry.id   AF-A0A5D2GGR7-F1
#
_cell.length_a   1.000
_cell.length_b   1.000
_cell.length_c   1.000
_cell.angle_alpha   90.00
_cell.angle_beta   90.00
_cell.angle_gamma   90.00
#
_symmetry.space_group_name_H-M   'P 1'
#
loop_
_entity.id
_entity.type
_entity.pdbx_description
1 polymer ?
#
loop_
_entity_poly.entity_id
_entity_poly.type
_entity_poly.pdbx_seq_one_letter_code
_entity_poly.pdbx_strand_id
1 'polypeptide(L)'
;MDFDKRKASTLASLSSNEADKSPKGSLDTPIIPLINVLNNHLSYFTTSSCSGRISILSQPKPNPSSNNPTKKKARGGTWLFITHDTADPDSVISLLFSDSTKLIQDSELVFRFEPLIIAVECRDLISAQSLVSLAIACGFRESGITSVSKRVIVGIRCSIRLEVPLGDTQKIMVSEDYLRFLVGVANEKMEANWKRTEGFLRSFRKSQDGTLENATGSKCSVSGGDCNEDQDGLERSFVDSQNIVPSEKARFSRESLVETEGIPGCSLSISQMVIAGEPIERLFLWGHSTCTLESTNKAEVLIFGGFGGSGKHARRDDSFLLDPLHGTLREINVAGRPSPRLGHTASLIGDCMYVIGGRADPTNKLSEVWILNTLKNEWRLLDRTGSAFPPRHRHAAAAVGSKIYVFGGLNNETISSSLHVLDTNTLQWEELIAHGERPCARHSHSMVAYGSKLFMFGGYYGEALGDLYSFDTLTCSWKVEKVGGRSPYARFSHSMFVYKYFIGIIGGCPVTQHCQELTLLDMRSLVWKHVTLSSMDKELFVRSTANVVRDDLIMVGGGAACYAFGTKFSEPMKINLFPLLSLDDHDSSRKLGENEVNKEEEGMMENGNVLLQAPHVGTGSPQHPEMQSLNVENQTGQIDASSWVVKLEKKNAKLGKDILKKFGWLDLERKVYAQEDGLFISFPVTEKFCAIFSEDRFEVLSDHHPSKPFRAEGSLLNDMSSSVALDILKEYGATKLPDELVQKRKACKSPLKIMTEAVASLIRQKGLSDKLLEQLPNRWERIGDIVVLPISSFGDPIWNSIGEELWPIIAKSLNTCRLARQGRVTANGTRDSTLEILVGDNGWVDHRENGILYSFDATKCMFSWGNLSEKIRMASSDCTDAVIVDLFAGIGYFVLPFLVRAKAKLVYACEWNPYAIEALKRNLEANSVSDRCIVLEGDNRITAPKGVADRVCLGLLPSSEGSWLTAVRALRSNGGILHVHGNVKDTEVELWANHVSKSISEIARSEDHRWEVTIDHVEKVKWYAPHIRHLVADVKCRQI
;
A
#
# COMPACT_ATOMS: atom_id res chain seq x y z
N MET A 1 39.13 20.36 19.01
CA MET A 1 38.57 20.89 20.27
C MET A 1 38.09 19.74 21.11
N ASP A 2 38.18 19.88 22.42
CA ASP A 2 37.62 18.93 23.39
C ASP A 2 36.07 18.99 23.43
N PHE A 3 35.39 17.89 23.74
CA PHE A 3 33.93 17.82 23.82
C PHE A 3 33.41 18.69 24.96
N ASP A 4 33.96 18.51 26.16
CA ASP A 4 33.48 19.20 27.37
C ASP A 4 33.63 20.72 27.27
N LYS A 5 34.69 21.20 26.61
CA LYS A 5 34.86 22.64 26.32
C LYS A 5 33.77 23.19 25.38
N ARG A 6 33.27 22.39 24.43
CA ARG A 6 32.14 22.79 23.56
C ARG A 6 30.82 22.70 24.29
N LYS A 7 30.62 21.68 25.11
CA LYS A 7 29.43 21.53 25.96
C LYS A 7 29.32 22.73 26.91
N ALA A 8 30.36 23.00 27.70
CA ALA A 8 30.40 24.15 28.62
C ALA A 8 30.14 25.48 27.90
N SER A 9 30.79 25.71 26.75
CA SER A 9 30.55 26.91 25.94
C SER A 9 29.13 27.04 25.40
N THR A 10 28.45 25.92 25.11
CA THR A 10 27.07 25.93 24.56
C THR A 10 26.05 26.11 25.67
N LEU A 11 26.26 25.48 26.83
CA LEU A 11 25.42 25.66 28.02
C LEU A 11 25.55 27.09 28.57
N ALA A 12 26.76 27.66 28.60
CA ALA A 12 26.97 29.05 29.01
C ALA A 12 26.16 30.04 28.13
N SER A 13 26.07 29.79 26.82
CA SER A 13 25.23 30.57 25.89
C SER A 13 23.73 30.25 25.91
N LEU A 14 23.31 29.26 26.70
CA LEU A 14 21.89 29.01 27.03
C LEU A 14 21.50 29.61 28.40
N SER A 15 22.48 30.10 29.16
CA SER A 15 22.31 30.77 30.45
C SER A 15 22.67 32.26 30.45
N SER A 16 23.06 32.82 29.30
CA SER A 16 23.28 34.26 29.13
C SER A 16 21.97 35.00 28.81
N ASN A 17 21.90 36.29 29.13
CA ASN A 17 20.78 37.16 28.71
C ASN A 17 20.88 37.57 27.22
N GLU A 18 21.57 36.78 26.38
CA GLU A 18 21.60 36.98 24.94
C GLU A 18 20.40 36.27 24.31
N ALA A 19 19.70 36.93 23.38
CA ALA A 19 18.54 36.33 22.73
C ALA A 19 18.91 35.06 21.94
N ASP A 20 18.05 34.03 22.00
CA ASP A 20 18.27 32.80 21.23
C ASP A 20 18.33 33.08 19.72
N LYS A 21 19.08 32.24 19.00
CA LYS A 21 19.37 32.42 17.56
C LYS A 21 18.24 31.94 16.65
N SER A 22 17.13 31.44 17.19
CA SER A 22 15.87 31.29 16.47
C SER A 22 15.16 32.65 16.28
N PRO A 23 14.26 32.79 15.28
CA PRO A 23 13.45 34.01 15.12
C PRO A 23 12.52 34.34 16.31
N LYS A 24 12.40 33.43 17.29
CA LYS A 24 11.55 33.55 18.48
C LYS A 24 12.29 34.20 19.67
N GLY A 25 13.62 34.18 19.68
CA GLY A 25 14.45 34.71 20.76
C GLY A 25 14.43 33.92 22.08
N SER A 26 13.64 32.85 22.18
CA SER A 26 13.50 32.00 23.37
C SER A 26 13.30 30.52 23.02
N LEU A 27 13.56 29.63 23.99
CA LEU A 27 13.31 28.19 23.85
C LEU A 27 11.80 27.86 23.82
N ASP A 28 11.45 26.76 23.16
CA ASP A 28 10.08 26.24 23.14
C ASP A 28 9.71 25.57 24.47
N THR A 29 8.81 26.20 25.23
CA THR A 29 8.32 25.72 26.53
C THR A 29 7.98 24.22 26.59
N PRO A 30 7.25 23.63 25.60
CA PRO A 30 6.89 22.20 25.63
C PRO A 30 8.07 21.23 25.64
N ILE A 31 9.29 21.66 25.28
CA ILE A 31 10.48 20.80 25.22
C ILE A 31 11.62 21.18 26.17
N ILE A 32 11.48 22.23 26.97
CA ILE A 32 12.46 22.59 28.02
C ILE A 32 12.77 21.38 28.94
N PRO A 33 11.80 20.56 29.41
CA PRO A 33 12.10 19.39 30.24
C PRO A 33 12.96 18.32 29.54
N LEU A 34 12.89 18.22 28.21
CA LEU A 34 13.69 17.30 27.41
C LEU A 34 15.08 17.87 27.06
N ILE A 35 15.14 19.16 26.72
CA ILE A 35 16.39 19.89 26.50
C ILE A 35 17.26 19.83 27.76
N ASN A 36 16.70 20.10 28.93
CA ASN A 36 17.43 20.09 30.21
C ASN A 36 17.97 18.69 30.54
N VAL A 37 17.17 17.63 30.33
CA VAL A 37 17.59 16.25 30.55
C VAL A 37 18.73 15.83 29.59
N LEU A 38 18.62 16.16 28.31
CA LEU A 38 19.69 15.93 27.33
C LEU A 38 20.96 16.72 27.65
N ASN A 39 20.83 17.97 28.12
CA ASN A 39 21.95 18.84 28.45
C ASN A 39 22.64 18.47 29.77
N ASN A 40 21.94 17.90 30.74
CA ASN A 40 22.54 17.42 31.98
C ASN A 40 23.30 16.09 31.79
N HIS A 41 22.92 15.26 30.82
CA HIS A 41 23.58 13.97 30.55
C HIS A 41 25.04 14.12 30.09
N LEU A 42 25.99 13.45 30.75
CA LEU A 42 27.45 13.62 30.57
C LEU A 42 27.94 13.49 29.11
N SER A 43 27.32 12.65 28.28
CA SER A 43 27.72 12.42 26.89
C SER A 43 26.95 13.20 25.82
N TYR A 44 26.02 14.10 26.18
CA TYR A 44 25.19 14.84 25.22
C TYR A 44 25.13 16.34 25.51
N PHE A 45 24.84 17.14 24.48
CA PHE A 45 24.21 18.46 24.60
C PHE A 45 23.46 18.85 23.32
N THR A 46 22.41 19.67 23.44
CA THR A 46 21.62 20.17 22.30
C THR A 46 22.37 21.29 21.57
N THR A 47 22.38 21.23 20.24
CA THR A 47 22.97 22.25 19.35
C THR A 47 21.93 23.03 18.53
N SER A 48 20.74 22.46 18.35
CA SER A 48 19.50 23.17 17.97
C SER A 48 18.28 22.31 18.28
N SER A 49 17.12 22.94 18.41
CA SER A 49 15.85 22.30 18.75
C SER A 49 14.65 23.09 18.24
N CYS A 50 13.57 22.39 17.93
CA CYS A 50 12.23 22.92 17.66
C CYS A 50 11.22 21.90 18.23
N SER A 51 10.23 22.35 19.00
CA SER A 51 9.18 21.49 19.57
C SER A 51 8.34 20.76 18.52
N GLY A 52 8.29 21.34 17.32
CA GLY A 52 7.24 21.14 16.33
C GLY A 52 6.40 22.42 16.22
N ARG A 53 5.78 22.65 15.06
CA ARG A 53 5.01 23.87 14.77
C ARG A 53 3.91 23.66 13.74
N ILE A 54 2.82 24.42 13.89
CA ILE A 54 1.84 24.70 12.85
C ILE A 54 2.16 26.09 12.29
N SER A 55 2.10 26.26 10.97
CA SER A 55 2.60 27.49 10.34
C SER A 55 2.04 27.73 8.94
N ILE A 56 2.01 29.00 8.52
CA ILE A 56 1.79 29.43 7.14
C ILE A 56 3.03 30.21 6.71
N LEU A 57 3.73 29.67 5.71
CA LEU A 57 4.93 30.28 5.15
C LEU A 57 4.60 30.96 3.82
N SER A 58 4.87 32.26 3.73
CA SER A 58 4.87 33.02 2.49
C SER A 58 6.24 32.92 1.82
N GLN A 59 6.29 32.33 0.62
CA GLN A 59 7.52 32.07 -0.13
C GLN A 59 7.60 32.94 -1.39
N PRO A 60 8.68 33.72 -1.60
CA PRO A 60 8.86 34.53 -2.79
C PRO A 60 8.80 33.69 -4.07
N LYS A 61 7.90 34.07 -4.99
CA LYS A 61 7.76 33.39 -6.29
C LYS A 61 9.10 33.46 -7.07
N PRO A 62 9.48 32.43 -7.85
CA PRO A 62 10.82 32.34 -8.42
C PRO A 62 11.14 33.46 -9.43
N ASN A 63 12.02 34.39 -9.05
CA ASN A 63 12.41 35.51 -9.91
C ASN A 63 13.23 35.02 -11.13
N PRO A 64 12.82 35.25 -12.39
CA PRO A 64 13.43 34.57 -13.55
C PRO A 64 14.86 34.99 -13.93
N SER A 65 15.35 36.12 -13.44
CA SER A 65 16.50 36.85 -14.01
C SER A 65 17.88 36.54 -13.40
N SER A 66 17.97 35.70 -12.36
CA SER A 66 19.24 35.46 -11.65
C SER A 66 20.05 34.26 -12.20
N ASN A 67 20.93 34.52 -13.17
CA ASN A 67 21.88 33.51 -13.70
C ASN A 67 23.03 33.19 -12.72
N ASN A 68 22.73 32.51 -11.62
CA ASN A 68 23.75 32.03 -10.67
C ASN A 68 23.33 30.69 -10.04
N PRO A 69 24.04 29.56 -10.31
CA PRO A 69 23.68 28.23 -9.82
C PRO A 69 24.13 27.99 -8.37
N THR A 70 23.72 28.87 -7.44
CA THR A 70 23.98 28.67 -6.02
C THR A 70 23.11 27.54 -5.46
N LYS A 71 23.70 26.73 -4.57
CA LYS A 71 23.11 25.50 -4.03
C LYS A 71 21.78 25.77 -3.32
N LYS A 72 20.86 24.79 -3.34
CA LYS A 72 19.59 24.78 -2.56
C LYS A 72 19.81 24.90 -1.04
N LYS A 73 20.18 26.07 -0.55
CA LYS A 73 19.81 26.55 0.79
C LYS A 73 18.41 27.16 0.72
N ALA A 74 17.75 27.27 1.86
CA ALA A 74 16.39 27.83 1.94
C ALA A 74 16.36 29.23 1.30
N ARG A 75 15.49 29.40 0.29
CA ARG A 75 15.07 30.74 -0.14
C ARG A 75 14.28 31.33 1.03
N GLY A 76 14.66 32.52 1.47
CA GLY A 76 14.01 33.17 2.62
C GLY A 76 12.53 33.38 2.31
N GLY A 77 11.67 32.94 3.22
CA GLY A 77 10.24 33.19 3.21
C GLY A 77 9.79 33.66 4.59
N THR A 78 8.71 34.41 4.65
CA THR A 78 8.20 35.04 5.86
C THR A 78 7.07 34.22 6.43
N TRP A 79 7.14 33.87 7.73
CA TRP A 79 6.01 33.26 8.42
C TRP A 79 4.89 34.29 8.57
N LEU A 80 3.72 34.02 7.99
CA LEU A 80 2.50 34.81 8.27
C LEU A 80 1.82 34.30 9.54
N PHE A 81 1.86 32.98 9.73
CA PHE A 81 1.42 32.31 10.94
C PHE A 81 2.51 31.35 11.42
N ILE A 82 2.74 31.30 12.73
CA ILE A 82 3.53 30.26 13.37
C ILE A 82 3.06 30.10 14.82
N THR A 83 2.76 28.86 15.22
CA THR A 83 2.55 28.47 16.61
C THR A 83 3.27 27.16 16.90
N HIS A 84 3.72 27.02 18.14
CA HIS A 84 4.34 25.80 18.67
C HIS A 84 3.35 24.95 19.47
N ASP A 85 2.10 25.43 19.56
CA ASP A 85 0.97 24.82 20.24
C ASP A 85 -0.12 24.44 19.22
N THR A 86 -1.30 24.03 19.69
CA THR A 86 -2.46 23.88 18.80
C THR A 86 -2.87 25.24 18.22
N ALA A 87 -3.22 25.27 16.94
CA ALA A 87 -3.73 26.47 16.28
C ALA A 87 -5.25 26.56 16.43
N ASP A 88 -5.75 27.75 16.73
CA ASP A 88 -7.17 28.06 16.67
C ASP A 88 -7.61 28.23 15.19
N PRO A 89 -8.63 27.48 14.70
CA PRO A 89 -9.09 27.58 13.32
C PRO A 89 -9.53 28.99 12.93
N ASP A 90 -10.30 29.67 13.77
CA ASP A 90 -10.94 30.93 13.39
C ASP A 90 -9.97 32.12 13.44
N SER A 91 -8.94 32.08 14.31
CA SER A 91 -7.78 32.98 14.23
C SER A 91 -6.98 32.80 12.93
N VAL A 92 -6.78 31.55 12.48
CA VAL A 92 -6.06 31.27 11.22
C VAL A 92 -6.87 31.70 9.99
N ILE A 93 -8.20 31.59 10.05
CA ILE A 93 -9.12 32.10 9.02
C ILE A 93 -9.13 33.62 9.01
N SER A 94 -9.31 34.25 10.16
CA SER A 94 -9.30 35.72 10.30
C SER A 94 -8.01 36.32 9.74
N LEU A 95 -6.86 35.67 9.94
CA LEU A 95 -5.56 36.08 9.40
C LEU A 95 -5.46 36.04 7.86
N LEU A 96 -6.18 35.14 7.18
CA LEU A 96 -6.09 34.98 5.72
C LEU A 96 -7.24 35.64 4.95
N PHE A 97 -8.39 35.84 5.58
CA PHE A 97 -9.62 36.31 4.94
C PHE A 97 -10.06 37.73 5.36
N SER A 98 -9.31 38.42 6.24
CA SER A 98 -9.57 39.83 6.56
C SER A 98 -9.09 40.79 5.46
N ASP A 99 -9.86 41.85 5.18
CA ASP A 99 -9.53 42.89 4.18
C ASP A 99 -8.18 43.62 4.39
N SER A 100 -7.61 43.53 5.58
CA SER A 100 -6.39 44.25 5.98
C SER A 100 -5.08 43.59 5.49
N THR A 101 -5.07 42.32 5.10
CA THR A 101 -3.85 41.58 4.72
C THR A 101 -3.45 41.70 3.25
N LYS A 102 -3.53 42.91 2.67
CA LYS A 102 -2.95 43.22 1.34
C LYS A 102 -1.41 43.30 1.41
N LEU A 103 -0.78 42.13 1.50
CA LEU A 103 0.67 41.97 1.53
C LEU A 103 1.30 42.42 0.20
N ILE A 104 2.23 43.37 0.29
CA ILE A 104 2.77 44.15 -0.85
C ILE A 104 3.64 43.31 -1.82
N GLN A 105 3.96 42.06 -1.48
CA GLN A 105 4.76 41.17 -2.33
C GLN A 105 3.98 39.90 -2.71
N ASP A 106 4.04 39.57 -4.00
CA ASP A 106 3.44 38.37 -4.57
C ASP A 106 4.23 37.11 -4.15
N SER A 107 3.61 36.22 -3.39
CA SER A 107 4.28 35.10 -2.73
C SER A 107 3.34 33.92 -2.45
N GLU A 108 3.84 32.71 -2.66
CA GLU A 108 3.11 31.45 -2.49
C GLU A 108 2.89 31.14 -1.01
N LEU A 109 1.65 30.84 -0.62
CA LEU A 109 1.27 30.55 0.77
C LEU A 109 1.16 29.04 0.98
N VAL A 110 1.94 28.50 1.92
CA VAL A 110 1.98 27.07 2.23
C VAL A 110 1.71 26.83 3.71
N PHE A 111 0.62 26.12 4.00
CA PHE A 111 0.28 25.63 5.33
C PHE A 111 1.09 24.38 5.65
N ARG A 112 1.71 24.35 6.84
CA ARG A 112 2.64 23.29 7.24
C ARG A 112 2.46 22.90 8.69
N PHE A 113 2.50 21.59 8.94
CA PHE A 113 2.87 21.02 10.23
C PHE A 113 4.26 20.38 10.10
N GLU A 114 5.21 20.86 10.91
CA GLU A 114 6.53 20.27 11.07
C GLU A 114 6.67 19.69 12.49
N PRO A 115 7.02 18.41 12.67
CA PRO A 115 7.16 17.81 14.00
C PRO A 115 8.47 18.20 14.71
N LEU A 116 8.66 17.68 15.93
CA LEU A 116 9.88 17.79 16.73
C LEU A 116 11.14 17.50 15.89
N ILE A 117 12.10 18.41 15.96
CA ILE A 117 13.46 18.22 15.44
C ILE A 117 14.46 18.69 16.51
N ILE A 118 15.35 17.81 16.95
CA ILE A 118 16.48 18.15 17.83
C ILE A 118 17.78 17.69 17.17
N ALA A 119 18.82 18.52 17.24
CA ALA A 119 20.19 18.17 16.88
C ALA A 119 21.06 18.09 18.15
N VAL A 120 21.50 16.89 18.52
CA VAL A 120 22.28 16.63 19.74
C VAL A 120 23.72 16.31 19.36
N GLU A 121 24.69 17.07 19.88
CA GLU A 121 26.09 16.69 19.78
C GLU A 121 26.43 15.67 20.88
N CYS A 122 27.03 14.56 20.47
CA CYS A 122 27.38 13.43 21.32
C CYS A 122 28.89 13.39 21.54
N ARG A 123 29.32 12.92 22.72
CA ARG A 123 30.74 12.74 23.09
C ARG A 123 31.48 11.84 22.11
N ASP A 124 30.81 10.78 21.69
CA ASP A 124 31.36 9.67 20.92
C ASP A 124 30.27 8.95 20.09
N LEU A 125 30.67 7.93 19.32
CA LEU A 125 29.78 7.19 18.43
C LEU A 125 28.85 6.21 19.17
N ILE A 126 29.25 5.70 20.34
CA ILE A 126 28.48 4.73 21.13
C ILE A 126 27.29 5.45 21.78
N SER A 127 27.57 6.58 22.44
CA SER A 127 26.57 7.53 22.94
C SER A 127 25.58 7.91 21.83
N ALA A 128 26.05 8.23 20.62
CA ALA A 128 25.17 8.55 19.49
C ALA A 128 24.30 7.36 19.02
N GLN A 129 24.83 6.14 19.01
CA GLN A 129 24.06 4.93 18.67
C GLN A 129 22.98 4.64 19.72
N SER A 130 23.28 4.78 21.00
CA SER A 130 22.32 4.63 22.10
C SER A 130 21.18 5.65 21.99
N LEU A 131 21.51 6.93 21.77
CA LEU A 131 20.51 8.00 21.59
C LEU A 131 19.61 7.77 20.37
N VAL A 132 20.18 7.35 19.23
CA VAL A 132 19.40 6.99 18.03
C VAL A 132 18.49 5.80 18.29
N SER A 133 18.97 4.76 18.98
CA SER A 133 18.19 3.55 19.27
C SER A 133 16.99 3.85 20.17
N LEU A 134 17.20 4.64 21.23
CA LEU A 134 16.15 5.12 22.13
C LEU A 134 15.13 6.00 21.40
N ALA A 135 15.59 6.91 20.54
CA ALA A 135 14.71 7.78 19.74
C ALA A 135 13.84 6.97 18.76
N ILE A 136 14.41 6.00 18.05
CA ILE A 136 13.69 5.11 17.13
C ILE A 136 12.63 4.27 17.88
N ALA A 137 12.97 3.73 19.06
CA ALA A 137 12.04 3.00 19.91
C ALA A 137 10.84 3.87 20.34
N CYS A 138 11.08 5.15 20.66
CA CYS A 138 10.04 6.12 21.01
C CYS A 138 9.30 6.71 19.79
N GLY A 139 9.47 6.13 18.60
CA GLY A 139 8.73 6.50 17.38
C GLY A 139 9.41 7.54 16.49
N PHE A 140 10.57 8.08 16.87
CA PHE A 140 11.37 8.99 16.04
C PHE A 140 12.19 8.21 15.00
N ARG A 141 11.48 7.54 14.07
CA ARG A 141 12.04 6.61 13.08
C ARG A 141 12.87 7.26 11.96
N GLU A 142 12.88 8.60 11.84
CA GLU A 142 13.80 9.33 10.94
C GLU A 142 15.10 9.74 11.67
N SER A 143 15.31 9.31 12.91
CA SER A 143 16.49 9.69 13.69
C SER A 143 17.75 8.98 13.20
N GLY A 144 18.88 9.68 13.24
CA GLY A 144 20.15 9.13 12.77
C GLY A 144 21.35 10.04 12.99
N ILE A 145 22.54 9.49 12.78
CA ILE A 145 23.80 10.20 12.94
C ILE A 145 24.06 11.02 11.66
N THR A 146 23.93 12.34 11.78
CA THR A 146 24.00 13.32 10.68
C THR A 146 25.40 13.85 10.40
N SER A 147 26.34 13.68 11.34
CA SER A 147 27.75 14.00 11.16
C SER A 147 28.61 13.11 12.05
N VAL A 148 29.81 12.76 11.57
CA VAL A 148 30.82 11.95 12.27
C VAL A 148 32.24 12.52 12.10
N SER A 149 32.51 13.28 11.03
CA SER A 149 33.88 13.61 10.59
C SER A 149 34.62 14.68 11.40
N LYS A 150 33.92 15.44 12.26
CA LYS A 150 34.52 16.46 13.17
C LYS A 150 33.79 16.61 14.51
N ARG A 151 32.51 16.23 14.55
CA ARG A 151 31.59 16.21 15.70
C ARG A 151 30.62 15.07 15.44
N VAL A 152 30.25 14.30 16.45
CA VAL A 152 29.19 13.28 16.32
C VAL A 152 27.85 13.95 16.60
N ILE A 153 26.98 14.07 15.60
CA ILE A 153 25.70 14.80 15.75
C ILE A 153 24.53 13.90 15.37
N VAL A 154 23.65 13.63 16.34
CA VAL A 154 22.39 12.92 16.15
C VAL A 154 21.28 13.92 15.81
N GLY A 155 20.54 13.67 14.74
CA GLY A 155 19.24 14.29 14.51
C GLY A 155 18.14 13.39 15.05
N ILE A 156 17.27 13.91 15.93
CA ILE A 156 16.07 13.24 16.44
C ILE A 156 14.88 13.75 15.62
N ARG A 157 14.18 12.87 14.89
CA ARG A 157 13.20 13.24 13.84
C ARG A 157 12.11 12.18 13.60
N CYS A 158 10.93 12.60 13.15
CA CYS A 158 9.86 11.72 12.69
C CYS A 158 9.12 12.24 11.45
N SER A 159 8.32 11.37 10.82
CA SER A 159 7.75 11.55 9.47
C SER A 159 6.34 12.16 9.43
N ILE A 160 5.72 12.52 10.55
CA ILE A 160 4.29 12.89 10.65
C ILE A 160 3.95 14.32 10.16
N ARG A 161 4.59 14.76 9.09
CA ARG A 161 4.48 16.12 8.50
C ARG A 161 3.08 16.39 7.91
N LEU A 162 2.81 17.65 7.62
CA LEU A 162 1.76 18.11 6.71
C LEU A 162 2.31 19.27 5.89
N GLU A 163 2.00 19.34 4.60
CA GLU A 163 2.36 20.47 3.73
C GLU A 163 1.29 20.59 2.64
N VAL A 164 0.62 21.74 2.59
CA VAL A 164 -0.52 22.01 1.69
C VAL A 164 -0.44 23.45 1.18
N PRO A 165 -0.42 23.70 -0.14
CA PRO A 165 -0.51 25.06 -0.68
C PRO A 165 -1.92 25.62 -0.44
N LEU A 166 -2.00 26.86 0.04
CA LEU A 166 -3.26 27.57 0.26
C LEU A 166 -3.62 28.53 -0.87
N GLY A 167 -2.68 28.88 -1.74
CA GLY A 167 -2.81 29.91 -2.77
C GLY A 167 -1.60 30.85 -2.76
N ASP A 168 -1.82 32.14 -2.99
CA ASP A 168 -0.82 33.19 -2.83
C ASP A 168 -1.37 34.41 -2.06
N THR A 169 -0.51 35.41 -1.84
CA THR A 169 -0.85 36.66 -1.13
C THR A 169 -1.90 37.54 -1.83
N GLN A 170 -2.32 37.22 -3.05
CA GLN A 170 -3.40 37.91 -3.76
C GLN A 170 -4.70 37.09 -3.78
N LYS A 171 -4.60 35.75 -3.76
CA LYS A 171 -5.75 34.85 -3.80
C LYS A 171 -5.52 33.58 -2.98
N ILE A 172 -6.27 33.45 -1.90
CA ILE A 172 -6.50 32.17 -1.24
C ILE A 172 -7.34 31.27 -2.17
N MET A 173 -6.90 30.02 -2.36
CA MET A 173 -7.50 29.02 -3.25
C MET A 173 -8.32 27.96 -2.51
N VAL A 174 -8.37 28.03 -1.18
CA VAL A 174 -9.13 27.13 -0.30
C VAL A 174 -10.34 27.84 0.30
N SER A 175 -11.38 27.08 0.68
CA SER A 175 -12.47 27.59 1.51
C SER A 175 -12.09 27.65 2.98
N GLU A 176 -12.82 28.44 3.77
CA GLU A 176 -12.68 28.46 5.24
C GLU A 176 -12.82 27.07 5.85
N ASP A 177 -13.82 26.29 5.45
CA ASP A 177 -14.09 24.97 6.04
C ASP A 177 -12.98 23.95 5.73
N TYR A 178 -12.36 24.05 4.55
CA TYR A 178 -11.16 23.28 4.26
C TYR A 178 -9.98 23.72 5.13
N LEU A 179 -9.87 25.01 5.44
CA LEU A 179 -8.86 25.52 6.36
C LEU A 179 -9.14 25.11 7.82
N ARG A 180 -10.40 25.09 8.28
CA ARG A 180 -10.82 24.51 9.58
C ARG A 180 -10.40 23.04 9.67
N PHE A 181 -10.65 22.27 8.62
CA PHE A 181 -10.22 20.87 8.51
C PHE A 181 -8.69 20.71 8.54
N LEU A 182 -7.93 21.51 7.78
CA LEU A 182 -6.46 21.49 7.79
C LEU A 182 -5.88 21.81 9.16
N VAL A 183 -6.46 22.79 9.88
CA VAL A 183 -6.06 23.13 11.25
C VAL A 183 -6.37 21.98 12.22
N GLY A 184 -7.53 21.33 12.11
CA GLY A 184 -7.87 20.12 12.86
C GLY A 184 -6.82 19.00 12.67
N VAL A 185 -6.52 18.65 11.41
CA VAL A 185 -5.51 17.64 11.07
C VAL A 185 -4.10 18.03 11.55
N ALA A 186 -3.77 19.32 11.59
CA ALA A 186 -2.50 19.81 12.14
C ALA A 186 -2.45 19.73 13.67
N ASN A 187 -3.55 20.00 14.36
CA ASN A 187 -3.69 19.86 15.82
C ASN A 187 -3.59 18.38 16.25
N GLU A 188 -4.22 17.45 15.53
CA GLU A 188 -4.04 16.00 15.75
C GLU A 188 -2.57 15.56 15.62
N LYS A 189 -1.85 16.11 14.63
CA LYS A 189 -0.42 15.86 14.43
C LYS A 189 0.44 16.46 15.54
N MET A 190 0.09 17.65 16.06
CA MET A 190 0.75 18.27 17.20
C MET A 190 0.58 17.43 18.48
N GLU A 191 -0.64 17.01 18.77
CA GLU A 191 -0.96 16.13 19.91
C GLU A 191 -0.20 14.80 19.84
N ALA A 192 -0.16 14.18 18.66
CA ALA A 192 0.64 12.98 18.44
C ALA A 192 2.16 13.23 18.53
N ASN A 193 2.63 14.44 18.23
CA ASN A 193 4.03 14.85 18.36
C ASN A 193 4.43 15.02 19.83
N TRP A 194 3.58 15.65 20.65
CA TRP A 194 3.78 15.76 22.09
C TRP A 194 3.81 14.39 22.78
N LYS A 195 2.83 13.51 22.52
CA LYS A 195 2.81 12.15 23.07
C LYS A 195 4.09 11.34 22.79
N ARG A 196 4.72 11.50 21.62
CA ARG A 196 6.03 10.88 21.32
C ARG A 196 7.18 11.57 22.07
N THR A 197 7.13 12.89 22.19
CA THR A 197 8.14 13.69 22.89
C THR A 197 8.17 13.37 24.40
N GLU A 198 7.00 13.23 25.03
CA GLU A 198 6.87 12.75 26.40
C GLU A 198 7.33 11.29 26.56
N GLY A 199 6.93 10.41 25.64
CA GLY A 199 7.37 9.00 25.66
C GLY A 199 8.90 8.87 25.58
N PHE A 200 9.54 9.70 24.77
CA PHE A 200 11.00 9.79 24.68
C PHE A 200 11.63 10.37 25.95
N LEU A 201 11.11 11.46 26.50
CA LEU A 201 11.56 12.03 27.79
C LEU A 201 11.46 11.01 28.94
N ARG A 202 10.34 10.32 29.05
CA ARG A 202 10.07 9.30 30.07
C ARG A 202 11.02 8.11 29.94
N SER A 203 11.29 7.66 28.72
CA SER A 203 12.22 6.56 28.44
C SER A 203 13.67 6.97 28.67
N PHE A 204 14.03 8.23 28.36
CA PHE A 204 15.37 8.76 28.62
C PHE A 204 15.66 8.86 30.13
N ARG A 205 14.74 9.40 30.94
CA ARG A 205 14.92 9.47 32.40
C ARG A 205 15.13 8.07 33.01
N LYS A 206 14.30 7.08 32.63
CA LYS A 206 14.49 5.69 33.04
C LYS A 206 15.86 5.11 32.67
N SER A 207 16.48 5.56 31.58
CA SER A 207 17.84 5.14 31.20
C SER A 207 18.96 5.83 31.99
N GLN A 208 18.64 6.88 32.78
CA GLN A 208 19.57 7.52 33.73
C GLN A 208 19.41 6.99 35.16
N ASP A 209 18.17 6.79 35.64
CA ASP A 209 17.94 6.34 37.01
C ASP A 209 18.59 4.96 37.27
N GLY A 210 18.52 4.06 36.28
CA GLY A 210 19.20 2.75 36.30
C GLY A 210 20.74 2.80 36.27
N THR A 211 21.37 3.99 36.25
CA THR A 211 22.81 4.19 36.46
C THR A 211 23.17 4.99 37.71
N LEU A 212 22.19 5.36 38.55
CA LEU A 212 22.38 6.20 39.75
C LEU A 212 22.12 5.51 41.09
N GLU A 213 21.43 4.36 41.15
CA GLU A 213 21.18 3.63 42.41
C GLU A 213 22.44 2.99 43.06
N ASN A 214 23.63 3.13 42.46
CA ASN A 214 24.90 2.59 42.97
C ASN A 214 25.83 3.68 43.57
N ALA A 215 25.27 4.74 44.15
CA ALA A 215 26.04 5.75 44.90
C ALA A 215 25.37 6.11 46.24
N THR A 216 26.13 6.00 47.33
CA THR A 216 25.81 6.41 48.72
C THR A 216 24.51 5.83 49.32
N GLY A 217 24.63 4.81 50.18
CA GLY A 217 23.54 4.34 51.04
C GLY A 217 23.86 4.44 52.53
N SER A 218 22.84 4.67 53.37
CA SER A 218 22.84 4.22 54.78
C SER A 218 21.48 4.31 55.47
N LYS A 219 21.22 3.32 56.33
CA LYS A 219 20.38 3.34 57.55
C LYS A 219 18.87 3.66 57.44
N CYS A 220 18.10 2.58 57.47
CA CYS A 220 17.25 2.20 58.63
C CYS A 220 16.26 3.21 59.27
N SER A 221 14.97 2.91 59.08
CA SER A 221 14.07 2.30 60.09
C SER A 221 13.11 3.13 60.98
N VAL A 222 11.96 2.48 61.26
CA VAL A 222 10.94 2.64 62.34
C VAL A 222 9.91 3.79 62.24
N SER A 223 8.62 3.42 62.43
CA SER A 223 7.43 4.25 62.74
C SER A 223 7.01 5.35 61.73
N GLY A 224 5.74 5.76 61.63
CA GLY A 224 4.50 5.29 62.29
C GLY A 224 3.73 6.42 63.00
N GLY A 225 2.42 6.53 62.78
CA GLY A 225 1.52 7.46 63.49
C GLY A 225 0.83 8.52 62.62
N ASP A 226 -0.47 8.32 62.40
CA ASP A 226 -1.62 9.24 62.51
C ASP A 226 -1.50 10.78 62.35
N CYS A 227 -2.49 11.29 61.59
CA CYS A 227 -3.38 12.44 61.88
C CYS A 227 -2.93 13.92 61.84
N ASN A 228 -3.74 14.70 61.08
CA ASN A 228 -4.22 16.08 61.37
C ASN A 228 -3.14 17.21 61.33
N GLU A 229 -3.39 18.52 61.14
CA GLU A 229 -4.53 19.47 60.92
C GLU A 229 -3.89 20.79 60.37
N ASP A 230 -4.51 21.81 59.76
CA ASP A 230 -5.86 22.13 59.23
C ASP A 230 -5.76 23.36 58.26
N GLN A 231 -6.89 23.84 57.68
CA GLN A 231 -7.14 25.18 57.09
C GLN A 231 -6.38 25.58 55.79
N ASP A 232 -6.90 26.34 54.81
CA ASP A 232 -8.18 27.03 54.53
C ASP A 232 -8.52 26.87 53.01
N GLY A 233 -9.71 27.14 52.45
CA GLY A 233 -11.02 27.55 52.99
C GLY A 233 -11.98 28.08 51.88
N LEU A 234 -13.27 27.67 51.92
CA LEU A 234 -14.44 28.09 51.09
C LEU A 234 -14.37 27.82 49.55
N GLU A 235 -15.38 27.31 48.82
CA GLU A 235 -16.87 27.46 48.80
C GLU A 235 -17.38 28.82 48.25
N ARG A 236 -18.49 28.99 47.50
CA ARG A 236 -19.57 28.16 46.88
C ARG A 236 -20.25 29.04 45.78
N SER A 237 -21.21 28.67 44.92
CA SER A 237 -21.97 27.44 44.59
C SER A 237 -22.67 27.58 43.20
N PHE A 238 -23.38 26.52 42.77
CA PHE A 238 -24.35 26.42 41.65
C PHE A 238 -25.31 27.62 41.41
N VAL A 239 -25.74 27.77 40.14
CA VAL A 239 -27.16 27.99 39.76
C VAL A 239 -27.48 27.16 38.51
N ASP A 240 -28.68 26.57 38.45
CA ASP A 240 -29.29 25.93 37.27
C ASP A 240 -30.68 26.58 37.03
N SER A 241 -31.08 26.83 35.78
CA SER A 241 -32.46 27.21 35.39
C SER A 241 -32.74 27.22 33.87
N GLN A 242 -33.44 26.17 33.42
CA GLN A 242 -34.68 26.20 32.63
C GLN A 242 -34.80 26.96 31.28
N ASN A 243 -35.12 26.19 30.24
CA ASN A 243 -36.20 26.40 29.25
C ASN A 243 -36.46 27.81 28.66
N ILE A 244 -36.03 28.02 27.40
CA ILE A 244 -36.80 28.80 26.41
C ILE A 244 -36.82 28.05 25.08
N VAL A 245 -38.03 27.90 24.49
CA VAL A 245 -38.25 27.41 23.12
C VAL A 245 -38.63 28.58 22.22
N PRO A 246 -38.01 28.69 21.03
CA PRO A 246 -38.66 29.28 19.86
C PRO A 246 -38.95 28.21 18.80
N SER A 247 -40.08 28.35 18.11
CA SER A 247 -40.59 27.38 17.13
C SER A 247 -40.58 27.89 15.68
N GLU A 248 -40.67 26.95 14.75
CA GLU A 248 -41.15 27.07 13.36
C GLU A 248 -40.21 27.54 12.22
N LYS A 249 -40.48 26.91 11.05
CA LYS A 249 -40.35 27.44 9.67
C LYS A 249 -38.95 27.60 9.06
N ALA A 250 -38.20 26.50 9.05
CA ALA A 250 -37.60 26.09 7.77
C ALA A 250 -38.72 25.70 6.79
N ARG A 251 -38.70 26.21 5.55
CA ARG A 251 -39.64 25.81 4.47
C ARG A 251 -38.87 25.20 3.30
N PHE A 252 -39.45 24.17 2.69
CA PHE A 252 -38.84 23.30 1.69
C PHE A 252 -38.69 23.94 0.30
N SER A 253 -37.57 23.61 -0.36
CA SER A 253 -37.52 23.30 -1.79
C SER A 253 -36.23 22.52 -2.12
N ARG A 254 -36.21 21.29 -2.66
CA ARG A 254 -37.03 20.05 -2.59
C ARG A 254 -36.58 19.19 -3.77
N GLU A 255 -35.56 18.36 -3.61
CA GLU A 255 -35.16 17.28 -4.54
C GLU A 255 -33.97 16.52 -3.92
N SER A 256 -33.89 15.19 -3.91
CA SER A 256 -34.97 14.22 -3.72
C SER A 256 -34.42 13.08 -2.82
N LEU A 257 -35.17 12.68 -1.79
CA LEU A 257 -34.78 11.58 -0.90
C LEU A 257 -35.34 10.26 -1.44
N VAL A 258 -34.49 9.26 -1.60
CA VAL A 258 -34.90 7.86 -1.75
C VAL A 258 -34.92 7.24 -0.36
N GLU A 259 -36.07 6.77 0.09
CA GLU A 259 -36.24 6.27 1.45
C GLU A 259 -35.52 4.94 1.65
N THR A 260 -34.76 4.84 2.76
CA THR A 260 -34.07 3.61 3.14
C THR A 260 -35.01 2.68 3.89
N GLU A 261 -35.69 1.79 3.16
CA GLU A 261 -36.38 0.63 3.73
C GLU A 261 -35.36 -0.38 4.32
N GLY A 262 -34.81 -0.05 5.48
CA GLY A 262 -34.22 -1.02 6.40
C GLY A 262 -35.31 -1.64 7.29
N ILE A 263 -35.10 -2.87 7.79
CA ILE A 263 -36.07 -3.52 8.68
C ILE A 263 -36.13 -2.74 10.01
N PRO A 264 -37.30 -2.17 10.40
CA PRO A 264 -37.40 -1.40 11.62
C PRO A 264 -37.12 -2.25 12.86
N GLY A 265 -36.12 -1.86 13.65
CA GLY A 265 -35.84 -2.44 14.98
C GLY A 265 -34.78 -3.55 15.05
N CYS A 266 -34.25 -4.06 13.94
CA CYS A 266 -33.17 -5.07 13.97
C CYS A 266 -31.78 -4.44 13.79
N SER A 267 -31.09 -4.16 14.90
CA SER A 267 -29.67 -3.79 14.91
C SER A 267 -28.83 -4.86 15.61
N LEU A 268 -27.76 -5.35 14.98
CA LEU A 268 -26.84 -6.30 15.63
C LEU A 268 -25.71 -5.57 16.35
N SER A 269 -25.40 -6.04 17.55
CA SER A 269 -24.24 -5.60 18.32
C SER A 269 -22.94 -6.17 17.73
N ILE A 270 -22.04 -5.28 17.30
CA ILE A 270 -20.63 -5.62 17.06
C ILE A 270 -19.83 -5.41 18.36
N SER A 271 -18.78 -6.22 18.54
CA SER A 271 -17.88 -6.14 19.68
C SER A 271 -16.44 -6.35 19.24
N GLN A 272 -15.52 -5.54 19.77
CA GLN A 272 -14.09 -5.71 19.54
C GLN A 272 -13.56 -6.88 20.37
N MET A 273 -12.78 -7.77 19.76
CA MET A 273 -12.19 -8.90 20.47
C MET A 273 -10.96 -8.45 21.25
N VAL A 274 -10.97 -8.66 22.58
CA VAL A 274 -9.76 -8.56 23.41
C VAL A 274 -8.91 -9.79 23.13
N ILE A 275 -7.69 -9.59 22.63
CA ILE A 275 -6.78 -10.68 22.24
C ILE A 275 -5.72 -10.91 23.30
N ALA A 276 -5.51 -12.17 23.69
CA ALA A 276 -4.50 -12.62 24.65
C ALA A 276 -3.62 -13.74 24.07
N GLY A 277 -2.41 -13.90 24.59
CA GLY A 277 -1.41 -14.84 24.04
C GLY A 277 -0.47 -14.14 23.06
N GLU A 278 -0.56 -14.47 21.78
CA GLU A 278 0.18 -13.77 20.72
C GLU A 278 -0.29 -12.31 20.53
N PRO A 279 0.60 -11.37 20.11
CA PRO A 279 0.23 -9.96 19.94
C PRO A 279 -0.87 -9.75 18.88
N ILE A 280 -1.81 -8.85 19.16
CA ILE A 280 -2.95 -8.56 18.28
C ILE A 280 -2.52 -8.11 16.86
N GLU A 281 -1.34 -7.50 16.71
CA GLU A 281 -0.84 -7.10 15.40
C GLU A 281 -0.48 -8.28 14.49
N ARG A 282 -0.42 -9.52 15.02
CA ARG A 282 -0.38 -10.75 14.20
C ARG A 282 -1.65 -10.92 13.37
N LEU A 283 -2.80 -10.44 13.83
CA LEU A 283 -4.11 -10.49 13.14
C LEU A 283 -4.34 -9.32 12.17
N PHE A 284 -3.48 -8.30 12.20
CA PHE A 284 -3.51 -7.18 11.25
C PHE A 284 -2.98 -7.64 9.88
N LEU A 285 -3.84 -8.37 9.17
CA LEU A 285 -3.56 -9.08 7.93
C LEU A 285 -4.68 -8.86 6.91
N TRP A 286 -4.36 -8.84 5.61
CA TRP A 286 -5.36 -9.03 4.55
C TRP A 286 -5.00 -10.16 3.59
N GLY A 287 -6.01 -10.80 3.02
CA GLY A 287 -5.82 -11.93 2.10
C GLY A 287 -5.07 -13.12 2.73
N HIS A 288 -5.18 -13.25 4.05
CA HIS A 288 -5.08 -14.53 4.76
C HIS A 288 -6.33 -15.37 4.44
N SER A 289 -6.35 -16.64 4.83
CA SER A 289 -7.57 -17.46 4.85
C SER A 289 -7.83 -17.99 6.26
N THR A 290 -9.08 -18.37 6.52
CA THR A 290 -9.53 -18.93 7.79
C THR A 290 -10.46 -20.12 7.60
N CYS A 291 -10.46 -21.01 8.58
CA CYS A 291 -11.39 -22.14 8.70
C CYS A 291 -11.91 -22.25 10.13
N THR A 292 -13.18 -22.59 10.31
CA THR A 292 -13.74 -22.92 11.63
C THR A 292 -13.40 -24.36 11.95
N LEU A 293 -12.66 -24.59 13.04
CA LEU A 293 -12.31 -25.90 13.55
C LEU A 293 -13.20 -26.21 14.76
N GLU A 294 -14.27 -26.98 14.55
CA GLU A 294 -15.18 -27.43 15.60
C GLU A 294 -14.88 -28.87 16.03
N SER A 295 -14.90 -29.08 17.34
CA SER A 295 -14.76 -30.36 18.04
C SER A 295 -15.75 -30.39 19.20
N THR A 296 -16.03 -31.57 19.75
CA THR A 296 -17.10 -31.77 20.76
C THR A 296 -17.08 -30.78 21.93
N ASN A 297 -15.89 -30.32 22.36
CA ASN A 297 -15.72 -29.41 23.50
C ASN A 297 -15.05 -28.06 23.14
N LYS A 298 -14.61 -27.84 21.91
CA LYS A 298 -13.89 -26.60 21.49
C LYS A 298 -14.22 -26.19 20.07
N ALA A 299 -14.33 -24.88 19.85
CA ALA A 299 -14.47 -24.27 18.55
C ALA A 299 -13.43 -23.15 18.40
N GLU A 300 -12.49 -23.28 17.46
CA GLU A 300 -11.40 -22.32 17.23
C GLU A 300 -11.40 -21.87 15.76
N VAL A 301 -10.96 -20.63 15.48
CA VAL A 301 -10.72 -20.16 14.11
C VAL A 301 -9.25 -20.39 13.77
N LEU A 302 -9.01 -21.29 12.81
CA LEU A 302 -7.69 -21.55 12.22
C LEU A 302 -7.39 -20.49 11.16
N ILE A 303 -6.24 -19.82 11.26
CA ILE A 303 -5.85 -18.67 10.44
C ILE A 303 -4.50 -18.97 9.75
N PHE A 304 -4.39 -18.71 8.45
CA PHE A 304 -3.14 -18.89 7.71
C PHE A 304 -2.73 -17.71 6.82
N GLY A 305 -1.46 -17.32 6.94
CA GLY A 305 -0.74 -16.48 5.97
C GLY A 305 -1.26 -15.04 5.83
N GLY A 306 -1.36 -14.54 4.59
CA GLY A 306 -1.79 -13.18 4.27
C GLY A 306 -0.66 -12.17 4.15
N PHE A 307 -0.99 -10.88 4.22
CA PHE A 307 -0.02 -9.77 4.23
C PHE A 307 -0.33 -8.76 5.34
N GLY A 308 0.71 -8.40 6.10
CA GLY A 308 0.63 -7.52 7.26
C GLY A 308 1.53 -8.00 8.38
N GLY A 309 0.97 -8.10 9.59
CA GLY A 309 1.65 -8.57 10.79
C GLY A 309 2.61 -7.53 11.41
N SER A 310 3.04 -7.81 12.63
CA SER A 310 3.97 -6.99 13.43
C SER A 310 5.27 -6.64 12.67
N GLY A 311 5.78 -5.43 12.89
CA GLY A 311 7.01 -4.93 12.27
C GLY A 311 6.80 -4.28 10.90
N LYS A 312 7.68 -4.56 9.93
CA LYS A 312 7.51 -4.12 8.53
C LYS A 312 6.58 -5.10 7.82
N HIS A 313 5.46 -4.62 7.30
CA HIS A 313 4.47 -5.47 6.65
C HIS A 313 5.07 -6.31 5.52
N ALA A 314 4.83 -7.62 5.61
CA ALA A 314 5.32 -8.65 4.71
C ALA A 314 4.22 -9.68 4.49
N ARG A 315 4.44 -10.64 3.58
CA ARG A 315 3.61 -11.85 3.55
C ARG A 315 3.96 -12.75 4.73
N ARG A 316 3.01 -13.57 5.17
CA ARG A 316 3.17 -14.52 6.26
C ARG A 316 2.97 -15.96 5.79
N ASP A 317 3.64 -16.86 6.49
CA ASP A 317 3.53 -18.33 6.54
C ASP A 317 3.20 -18.81 7.97
N ASP A 318 2.90 -17.87 8.86
CA ASP A 318 2.42 -18.12 10.22
C ASP A 318 1.05 -18.83 10.18
N SER A 319 0.83 -19.77 11.11
CA SER A 319 -0.43 -20.50 11.31
C SER A 319 -0.91 -20.26 12.74
N PHE A 320 -2.13 -19.78 12.95
CA PHE A 320 -2.66 -19.49 14.28
C PHE A 320 -4.00 -20.18 14.53
N LEU A 321 -4.28 -20.46 15.81
CA LEU A 321 -5.63 -20.73 16.31
C LEU A 321 -6.07 -19.56 17.19
N LEU A 322 -7.28 -19.06 16.94
CA LEU A 322 -7.96 -18.06 17.74
C LEU A 322 -9.18 -18.72 18.42
N ASP A 323 -9.20 -18.74 19.74
CA ASP A 323 -10.39 -19.06 20.54
C ASP A 323 -11.32 -17.82 20.57
N PRO A 324 -12.53 -17.86 19.97
CA PRO A 324 -13.44 -16.72 19.91
C PRO A 324 -14.36 -16.57 21.13
N LEU A 325 -14.25 -17.47 22.12
CA LEU A 325 -14.91 -17.37 23.42
C LEU A 325 -14.01 -16.65 24.43
N HIS A 326 -12.71 -16.96 24.43
CA HIS A 326 -11.72 -16.40 25.38
C HIS A 326 -10.78 -15.36 24.77
N GLY A 327 -10.81 -15.13 23.45
CA GLY A 327 -9.89 -14.22 22.75
C GLY A 327 -8.43 -14.72 22.69
N THR A 328 -8.19 -15.99 22.99
CA THR A 328 -6.82 -16.54 23.08
C THR A 328 -6.28 -16.87 21.69
N LEU A 329 -5.18 -16.22 21.31
CA LEU A 329 -4.46 -16.43 20.05
C LEU A 329 -3.16 -17.20 20.30
N ARG A 330 -2.95 -18.31 19.58
CA ARG A 330 -1.77 -19.19 19.70
C ARG A 330 -1.19 -19.55 18.33
N GLU A 331 0.14 -19.42 18.16
CA GLU A 331 0.84 -19.89 16.96
C GLU A 331 0.97 -21.42 16.99
N ILE A 332 0.58 -22.10 15.92
CA ILE A 332 0.84 -23.54 15.74
C ILE A 332 2.24 -23.68 15.16
N ASN A 333 3.16 -24.25 15.93
CA ASN A 333 4.50 -24.60 15.43
C ASN A 333 4.43 -25.90 14.64
N VAL A 334 4.37 -25.76 13.32
CA VAL A 334 4.14 -26.84 12.34
C VAL A 334 5.37 -27.06 11.45
N ALA A 335 5.78 -28.32 11.30
CA ALA A 335 6.84 -28.70 10.37
C ALA A 335 6.38 -28.55 8.90
N GLY A 336 7.33 -28.33 7.99
CA GLY A 336 7.07 -28.33 6.55
C GLY A 336 6.22 -27.17 6.01
N ARG A 337 6.10 -26.04 6.74
CA ARG A 337 5.14 -24.97 6.40
C ARG A 337 5.25 -24.39 4.97
N PRO A 338 4.14 -23.94 4.35
CA PRO A 338 4.12 -23.40 3.00
C PRO A 338 4.86 -22.06 2.90
N SER A 339 5.34 -21.69 1.71
CA SER A 339 5.98 -20.38 1.52
C SER A 339 5.03 -19.20 1.80
N PRO A 340 5.53 -18.04 2.31
CA PRO A 340 4.69 -16.90 2.71
C PRO A 340 3.83 -16.34 1.58
N ARG A 341 2.50 -16.31 1.74
CA ARG A 341 1.55 -16.06 0.63
C ARG A 341 0.34 -15.22 1.02
N LEU A 342 -0.20 -14.47 0.05
CA LEU A 342 -1.48 -13.76 0.19
C LEU A 342 -2.43 -14.09 -0.98
N GLY A 343 -3.74 -14.02 -0.73
CA GLY A 343 -4.78 -14.21 -1.75
C GLY A 343 -4.85 -15.63 -2.29
N HIS A 344 -4.43 -16.61 -1.49
CA HIS A 344 -4.81 -18.01 -1.60
C HIS A 344 -6.28 -18.15 -1.13
N THR A 345 -6.83 -19.36 -1.22
CA THR A 345 -8.04 -19.75 -0.46
C THR A 345 -7.70 -20.91 0.48
N ALA A 346 -8.60 -21.17 1.44
CA ALA A 346 -8.55 -22.37 2.26
C ALA A 346 -9.92 -23.03 2.37
N SER A 347 -9.94 -24.34 2.62
CA SER A 347 -11.15 -25.09 3.00
C SER A 347 -10.77 -26.23 3.94
N LEU A 348 -11.60 -26.48 4.95
CA LEU A 348 -11.42 -27.58 5.91
C LEU A 348 -12.32 -28.76 5.50
N ILE A 349 -11.75 -29.96 5.36
CA ILE A 349 -12.48 -31.21 5.14
C ILE A 349 -11.91 -32.24 6.11
N GLY A 350 -12.73 -32.62 7.11
CA GLY A 350 -12.26 -33.34 8.28
C GLY A 350 -11.13 -32.58 8.99
N ASP A 351 -10.14 -33.30 9.50
CA ASP A 351 -8.96 -32.73 10.17
C ASP A 351 -7.89 -32.15 9.21
N CYS A 352 -8.26 -31.87 7.94
CA CYS A 352 -7.34 -31.40 6.91
C CYS A 352 -7.76 -30.03 6.35
N MET A 353 -6.95 -29.00 6.60
CA MET A 353 -7.08 -27.68 5.97
C MET A 353 -6.28 -27.67 4.66
N TYR A 354 -6.97 -27.50 3.53
CA TYR A 354 -6.41 -27.41 2.20
C TYR A 354 -6.23 -25.94 1.82
N VAL A 355 -4.99 -25.48 1.62
CA VAL A 355 -4.62 -24.14 1.17
C VAL A 355 -4.24 -24.18 -0.30
N ILE A 356 -4.93 -23.39 -1.13
CA ILE A 356 -4.84 -23.47 -2.60
C ILE A 356 -4.25 -22.17 -3.18
N GLY A 357 -3.11 -22.30 -3.87
CA GLY A 357 -2.52 -21.25 -4.70
C GLY A 357 -2.12 -19.97 -3.95
N GLY A 358 -2.49 -18.81 -4.51
CA GLY A 358 -2.13 -17.48 -4.00
C GLY A 358 -0.89 -16.87 -4.68
N ARG A 359 -0.19 -15.96 -4.00
CA ARG A 359 1.07 -15.37 -4.51
C ARG A 359 2.11 -15.11 -3.42
N ALA A 360 3.36 -15.51 -3.69
CA ALA A 360 4.51 -15.35 -2.78
C ALA A 360 5.21 -13.98 -2.93
N ASP A 361 5.12 -13.35 -4.11
CA ASP A 361 5.62 -12.00 -4.36
C ASP A 361 4.70 -11.30 -5.40
N PRO A 362 5.04 -10.14 -6.01
CA PRO A 362 4.21 -9.54 -7.07
C PRO A 362 4.16 -10.35 -8.38
N THR A 363 5.24 -11.04 -8.76
CA THR A 363 5.35 -11.81 -10.01
C THR A 363 5.01 -13.28 -9.82
N ASN A 364 5.47 -13.92 -8.73
CA ASN A 364 5.26 -15.34 -8.43
C ASN A 364 3.83 -15.65 -7.94
N LYS A 365 3.02 -16.29 -8.80
CA LYS A 365 1.70 -16.84 -8.50
C LYS A 365 1.82 -18.35 -8.34
N LEU A 366 1.04 -18.90 -7.41
CA LEU A 366 1.15 -20.29 -6.95
C LEU A 366 -0.04 -21.12 -7.45
N SER A 367 0.24 -22.36 -7.85
CA SER A 367 -0.74 -23.42 -8.18
C SER A 367 -0.78 -24.55 -7.14
N GLU A 368 0.26 -24.64 -6.32
CA GLU A 368 0.45 -25.66 -5.28
C GLU A 368 -0.70 -25.68 -4.26
N VAL A 369 -1.08 -26.90 -3.86
CA VAL A 369 -2.01 -27.18 -2.77
C VAL A 369 -1.21 -27.69 -1.58
N TRP A 370 -1.42 -27.07 -0.42
CA TRP A 370 -0.82 -27.47 0.84
C TRP A 370 -1.90 -27.97 1.79
N ILE A 371 -1.61 -29.03 2.54
CA ILE A 371 -2.57 -29.68 3.43
C ILE A 371 -1.98 -29.68 4.84
N LEU A 372 -2.61 -28.94 5.76
CA LEU A 372 -2.33 -28.98 7.18
C LEU A 372 -3.24 -30.02 7.84
N ASN A 373 -2.66 -31.05 8.43
CA ASN A 373 -3.39 -31.95 9.32
C ASN A 373 -3.41 -31.37 10.74
N THR A 374 -4.60 -31.04 11.25
CA THR A 374 -4.78 -30.33 12.54
C THR A 374 -4.54 -31.22 13.76
N LEU A 375 -4.71 -32.54 13.64
CA LEU A 375 -4.41 -33.49 14.71
C LEU A 375 -2.91 -33.71 14.87
N LYS A 376 -2.17 -33.84 13.76
CA LYS A 376 -0.72 -34.05 13.76
C LYS A 376 0.11 -32.78 13.87
N ASN A 377 -0.44 -31.63 13.50
CA ASN A 377 0.29 -30.37 13.36
C ASN A 377 1.42 -30.45 12.30
N GLU A 378 1.10 -31.06 11.16
CA GLU A 378 2.01 -31.28 10.03
C GLU A 378 1.45 -30.64 8.75
N TRP A 379 2.27 -29.86 8.04
CA TRP A 379 1.99 -29.50 6.64
C TRP A 379 2.61 -30.54 5.69
N ARG A 380 1.82 -30.97 4.70
CA ARG A 380 2.34 -31.62 3.48
C ARG A 380 2.03 -30.79 2.24
N LEU A 381 2.96 -30.74 1.31
CA LEU A 381 2.66 -30.36 -0.08
C LEU A 381 1.87 -31.52 -0.70
N LEU A 382 0.86 -31.22 -1.51
CA LEU A 382 0.20 -32.25 -2.31
C LEU A 382 1.02 -32.55 -3.58
N ASP A 383 1.42 -33.81 -3.74
CA ASP A 383 2.12 -34.28 -4.93
C ASP A 383 1.28 -34.12 -6.20
N ARG A 384 1.95 -33.68 -7.28
CA ARG A 384 1.29 -33.30 -8.54
C ARG A 384 0.70 -34.53 -9.23
N THR A 385 -0.61 -34.70 -9.10
CA THR A 385 -1.40 -35.74 -9.78
C THR A 385 -2.66 -35.12 -10.39
N GLY A 386 -3.10 -35.66 -11.53
CA GLY A 386 -4.24 -35.14 -12.29
C GLY A 386 -3.92 -33.90 -13.14
N SER A 387 -4.95 -33.15 -13.52
CA SER A 387 -4.79 -31.92 -14.32
C SER A 387 -4.23 -30.78 -13.47
N ALA A 388 -3.21 -30.05 -13.94
CA ALA A 388 -2.54 -29.06 -13.10
C ALA A 388 -3.38 -27.78 -12.92
N PHE A 389 -3.88 -27.54 -11.69
CA PHE A 389 -4.58 -26.30 -11.34
C PHE A 389 -3.76 -25.04 -11.76
N PRO A 390 -4.27 -24.16 -12.64
CA PRO A 390 -3.47 -23.05 -13.17
C PRO A 390 -3.09 -22.01 -12.09
N PRO A 391 -1.82 -21.57 -11.98
CA PRO A 391 -1.36 -20.69 -10.90
C PRO A 391 -2.14 -19.38 -10.83
N ARG A 392 -2.78 -19.08 -9.69
CA ARG A 392 -3.67 -17.90 -9.56
C ARG A 392 -3.89 -17.46 -8.12
N HIS A 393 -4.31 -16.21 -7.94
CA HIS A 393 -4.68 -15.63 -6.65
C HIS A 393 -6.01 -14.86 -6.74
N ARG A 394 -6.68 -14.61 -5.60
CA ARG A 394 -8.02 -13.96 -5.54
C ARG A 394 -9.12 -14.71 -6.33
N HIS A 395 -8.98 -16.03 -6.49
CA HIS A 395 -10.09 -16.94 -6.76
C HIS A 395 -10.95 -17.07 -5.48
N ALA A 396 -12.18 -17.56 -5.59
CA ALA A 396 -12.93 -18.08 -4.44
C ALA A 396 -12.94 -19.62 -4.45
N ALA A 397 -13.14 -20.22 -3.28
CA ALA A 397 -13.25 -21.66 -3.12
C ALA A 397 -14.29 -22.02 -2.07
N ALA A 398 -14.97 -23.15 -2.24
CA ALA A 398 -15.91 -23.71 -1.26
C ALA A 398 -15.94 -25.25 -1.37
N ALA A 399 -16.22 -25.92 -0.25
CA ALA A 399 -16.28 -27.37 -0.17
C ALA A 399 -17.72 -27.90 -0.14
N VAL A 400 -17.99 -28.97 -0.90
CA VAL A 400 -19.22 -29.77 -0.83
C VAL A 400 -18.81 -31.24 -0.68
N GLY A 401 -19.09 -31.83 0.49
CA GLY A 401 -18.59 -33.16 0.85
C GLY A 401 -17.06 -33.22 0.78
N SER A 402 -16.53 -34.20 0.06
CA SER A 402 -15.09 -34.40 -0.17
C SER A 402 -14.54 -33.64 -1.40
N LYS A 403 -15.25 -32.63 -1.92
CA LYS A 403 -14.85 -31.90 -3.14
C LYS A 403 -14.71 -30.40 -2.87
N ILE A 404 -13.54 -29.84 -3.18
CA ILE A 404 -13.27 -28.40 -3.09
C ILE A 404 -13.35 -27.80 -4.48
N TYR A 405 -14.32 -26.92 -4.69
CA TYR A 405 -14.56 -26.24 -5.96
C TYR A 405 -13.89 -24.86 -5.92
N VAL A 406 -13.21 -24.48 -7.00
CA VAL A 406 -12.44 -23.23 -7.11
C VAL A 406 -12.79 -22.51 -8.40
N PHE A 407 -13.25 -21.26 -8.29
CA PHE A 407 -13.69 -20.45 -9.44
C PHE A 407 -12.83 -19.21 -9.69
N GLY A 408 -12.59 -18.93 -10.97
CA GLY A 408 -12.03 -17.68 -11.46
C GLY A 408 -10.67 -17.31 -10.86
N GLY A 409 -10.48 -16.03 -10.53
CA GLY A 409 -9.22 -15.48 -9.99
C GLY A 409 -8.32 -14.84 -11.03
N LEU A 410 -7.15 -14.38 -10.59
CA LEU A 410 -6.19 -13.60 -11.38
C LEU A 410 -4.82 -14.31 -11.48
N ASN A 411 -4.30 -14.42 -12.71
CA ASN A 411 -2.91 -14.76 -12.98
C ASN A 411 -2.28 -13.68 -13.87
N ASN A 412 -1.19 -13.05 -13.38
CA ASN A 412 -0.62 -11.83 -13.96
C ASN A 412 -1.69 -10.77 -14.26
N GLU A 413 -2.14 -10.67 -15.51
CA GLU A 413 -3.20 -9.76 -15.99
C GLU A 413 -4.43 -10.51 -16.53
N THR A 414 -4.33 -11.84 -16.70
CA THR A 414 -5.42 -12.72 -17.12
C THR A 414 -6.36 -13.00 -15.96
N ILE A 415 -7.62 -12.57 -16.09
CA ILE A 415 -8.71 -12.95 -15.18
C ILE A 415 -9.35 -14.23 -15.73
N SER A 416 -9.59 -15.23 -14.87
CA SER A 416 -10.16 -16.52 -15.26
C SER A 416 -11.68 -16.59 -15.01
N SER A 417 -12.35 -17.42 -15.79
CA SER A 417 -13.74 -17.91 -15.63
C SER A 417 -13.81 -19.44 -15.45
N SER A 418 -12.67 -20.13 -15.28
CA SER A 418 -12.69 -21.60 -15.13
C SER A 418 -13.16 -22.03 -13.75
N LEU A 419 -13.86 -23.18 -13.72
CA LEU A 419 -14.25 -23.90 -12.51
C LEU A 419 -13.42 -25.18 -12.43
N HIS A 420 -12.56 -25.27 -11.41
CA HIS A 420 -11.83 -26.51 -11.12
C HIS A 420 -12.39 -27.17 -9.86
N VAL A 421 -12.27 -28.48 -9.75
CA VAL A 421 -12.58 -29.24 -8.54
C VAL A 421 -11.41 -30.12 -8.13
N LEU A 422 -11.08 -30.10 -6.85
CA LEU A 422 -10.17 -31.04 -6.20
C LEU A 422 -11.01 -32.03 -5.39
N ASP A 423 -10.97 -33.30 -5.75
CA ASP A 423 -11.53 -34.38 -4.95
C ASP A 423 -10.51 -34.81 -3.89
N THR A 424 -10.85 -34.70 -2.60
CA THR A 424 -9.89 -34.95 -1.51
C THR A 424 -9.71 -36.43 -1.16
N ASN A 425 -10.52 -37.33 -1.73
CA ASN A 425 -10.38 -38.78 -1.53
C ASN A 425 -9.36 -39.34 -2.51
N THR A 426 -9.45 -38.91 -3.77
CA THR A 426 -8.52 -39.29 -4.85
C THR A 426 -7.32 -38.36 -4.97
N LEU A 427 -7.40 -37.17 -4.37
CA LEU A 427 -6.45 -36.05 -4.47
C LEU A 427 -6.23 -35.54 -5.91
N GLN A 428 -7.16 -35.82 -6.82
CA GLN A 428 -7.08 -35.43 -8.23
C GLN A 428 -7.79 -34.11 -8.52
N TRP A 429 -7.23 -33.36 -9.46
CA TRP A 429 -7.81 -32.14 -10.02
C TRP A 429 -8.49 -32.37 -11.37
N GLU A 430 -9.70 -31.82 -11.51
CA GLU A 430 -10.53 -31.82 -12.72
C GLU A 430 -10.94 -30.36 -13.07
N GLU A 431 -11.06 -30.03 -14.36
CA GLU A 431 -11.68 -28.78 -14.83
C GLU A 431 -13.10 -29.09 -15.33
N LEU A 432 -14.10 -28.47 -14.70
CA LEU A 432 -15.51 -28.78 -14.94
C LEU A 432 -16.07 -27.92 -16.08
N ILE A 433 -16.44 -28.58 -17.17
CA ILE A 433 -17.20 -27.97 -18.27
C ILE A 433 -18.66 -27.80 -17.84
N ALA A 434 -18.90 -26.81 -16.97
CA ALA A 434 -20.22 -26.49 -16.46
C ALA A 434 -21.17 -26.00 -17.58
N HIS A 435 -22.46 -26.31 -17.48
CA HIS A 435 -23.50 -25.82 -18.40
C HIS A 435 -24.33 -24.67 -17.78
N GLY A 436 -25.34 -24.17 -18.49
CA GLY A 436 -26.24 -23.11 -18.00
C GLY A 436 -25.69 -21.69 -18.11
N GLU A 437 -26.18 -20.79 -17.25
CA GLU A 437 -25.85 -19.35 -17.25
C GLU A 437 -24.48 -19.12 -16.60
N ARG A 438 -23.41 -19.33 -17.36
CA ARG A 438 -22.03 -19.25 -16.87
C ARG A 438 -21.65 -17.82 -16.42
N PRO A 439 -21.06 -17.64 -15.22
CA PRO A 439 -20.52 -16.35 -14.80
C PRO A 439 -19.36 -15.88 -15.68
N CYS A 440 -19.26 -14.56 -15.87
CA CYS A 440 -18.09 -13.96 -16.52
C CYS A 440 -16.79 -14.21 -15.71
N ALA A 441 -15.64 -14.05 -16.37
CA ALA A 441 -14.34 -14.05 -15.69
C ALA A 441 -14.30 -13.01 -14.59
N ARG A 442 -13.77 -13.35 -13.41
CA ARG A 442 -13.80 -12.47 -12.22
C ARG A 442 -12.77 -12.85 -11.17
N HIS A 443 -12.26 -11.88 -10.43
CA HIS A 443 -11.48 -12.10 -9.21
C HIS A 443 -12.08 -11.35 -8.01
N SER A 444 -11.66 -11.69 -6.79
CA SER A 444 -12.13 -11.03 -5.56
C SER A 444 -13.66 -11.04 -5.36
N HIS A 445 -14.34 -12.02 -5.95
CA HIS A 445 -15.65 -12.48 -5.52
C HIS A 445 -15.48 -13.36 -4.25
N SER A 446 -16.60 -13.73 -3.63
CA SER A 446 -16.64 -14.79 -2.61
C SER A 446 -17.62 -15.89 -3.05
N MET A 447 -17.45 -17.09 -2.48
CA MET A 447 -18.27 -18.26 -2.77
C MET A 447 -18.44 -19.10 -1.50
N VAL A 448 -19.63 -19.65 -1.27
CA VAL A 448 -19.96 -20.50 -0.12
C VAL A 448 -20.80 -21.69 -0.55
N ALA A 449 -20.81 -22.77 0.22
CA ALA A 449 -21.65 -23.94 -0.02
C ALA A 449 -22.93 -23.91 0.84
N TYR A 450 -24.08 -24.23 0.22
CA TYR A 450 -25.37 -24.42 0.91
C TYR A 450 -26.06 -25.63 0.29
N GLY A 451 -26.12 -26.74 1.03
CA GLY A 451 -26.54 -28.04 0.50
C GLY A 451 -25.61 -28.52 -0.63
N SER A 452 -26.19 -28.99 -1.74
CA SER A 452 -25.47 -29.39 -2.96
C SER A 452 -25.16 -28.23 -3.92
N LYS A 453 -25.19 -26.98 -3.44
CA LYS A 453 -25.02 -25.78 -4.29
C LYS A 453 -23.92 -24.87 -3.77
N LEU A 454 -23.14 -24.35 -4.70
CA LEU A 454 -22.20 -23.25 -4.47
C LEU A 454 -22.92 -21.94 -4.80
N PHE A 455 -22.97 -21.00 -3.87
CA PHE A 455 -23.48 -19.64 -4.10
C PHE A 455 -22.30 -18.69 -4.21
N MET A 456 -22.26 -17.92 -5.29
CA MET A 456 -21.18 -16.96 -5.58
C MET A 456 -21.77 -15.57 -5.83
N PHE A 457 -21.19 -14.55 -5.20
CA PHE A 457 -21.62 -13.17 -5.36
C PHE A 457 -20.50 -12.25 -5.87
N GLY A 458 -20.86 -11.37 -6.80
CA GLY A 458 -20.08 -10.20 -7.21
C GLY A 458 -18.65 -10.49 -7.67
N GLY A 459 -17.71 -9.66 -7.25
CA GLY A 459 -16.31 -9.68 -7.70
C GLY A 459 -15.93 -8.49 -8.56
N TYR A 460 -14.82 -8.60 -9.30
CA TYR A 460 -14.28 -7.53 -10.16
C TYR A 460 -13.86 -8.05 -11.53
N TYR A 461 -14.28 -7.34 -12.57
CA TYR A 461 -13.89 -7.52 -13.98
C TYR A 461 -14.03 -6.18 -14.71
N GLY A 462 -13.00 -5.34 -14.65
CA GLY A 462 -13.06 -3.95 -15.12
C GLY A 462 -13.83 -3.02 -14.19
N GLU A 463 -15.00 -3.44 -13.74
CA GLU A 463 -15.84 -2.81 -12.72
C GLU A 463 -16.18 -3.79 -11.57
N ALA A 464 -16.89 -3.30 -10.54
CA ALA A 464 -17.41 -4.13 -9.46
C ALA A 464 -18.72 -4.81 -9.88
N LEU A 465 -18.86 -6.10 -9.56
CA LEU A 465 -20.00 -6.93 -9.95
C LEU A 465 -20.97 -7.11 -8.78
N GLY A 466 -22.27 -7.22 -9.07
CA GLY A 466 -23.35 -7.34 -8.08
C GLY A 466 -24.36 -8.45 -8.39
N ASP A 467 -23.93 -9.43 -9.16
CA ASP A 467 -24.69 -10.60 -9.59
C ASP A 467 -24.53 -11.78 -8.62
N LEU A 468 -25.61 -12.54 -8.44
CA LEU A 468 -25.67 -13.75 -7.62
C LEU A 468 -25.86 -14.97 -8.55
N TYR A 469 -24.97 -15.96 -8.43
CA TYR A 469 -25.13 -17.25 -9.10
C TYR A 469 -25.25 -18.39 -8.10
N SER A 470 -25.94 -19.45 -8.51
CA SER A 470 -25.73 -20.79 -7.96
C SER A 470 -25.08 -21.71 -9.00
N PHE A 471 -24.20 -22.60 -8.54
CA PHE A 471 -23.75 -23.78 -9.27
C PHE A 471 -24.24 -25.02 -8.53
N ASP A 472 -24.98 -25.88 -9.23
CA ASP A 472 -25.43 -27.16 -8.68
C ASP A 472 -24.38 -28.25 -8.95
N THR A 473 -23.87 -28.87 -7.87
CA THR A 473 -22.79 -29.87 -7.97
C THR A 473 -23.26 -31.24 -8.45
N LEU A 474 -24.58 -31.46 -8.60
CA LEU A 474 -25.16 -32.71 -9.08
C LEU A 474 -25.48 -32.64 -10.58
N THR A 475 -25.98 -31.50 -11.05
CA THR A 475 -26.29 -31.28 -12.49
C THR A 475 -25.17 -30.57 -13.26
N CYS A 476 -24.10 -30.14 -12.58
CA CYS A 476 -22.98 -29.37 -13.14
C CYS A 476 -23.42 -28.13 -13.95
N SER A 477 -24.44 -27.42 -13.47
CA SER A 477 -25.03 -26.26 -14.15
C SER A 477 -24.99 -24.99 -13.31
N TRP A 478 -24.57 -23.89 -13.91
CA TRP A 478 -24.72 -22.54 -13.38
C TRP A 478 -26.11 -21.95 -13.68
N LYS A 479 -26.59 -21.12 -12.76
CA LYS A 479 -27.84 -20.37 -12.85
C LYS A 479 -27.65 -18.97 -12.24
N VAL A 480 -28.23 -17.94 -12.85
CA VAL A 480 -28.39 -16.61 -12.23
C VAL A 480 -29.57 -16.68 -11.27
N GLU A 481 -29.33 -16.40 -9.99
CA GLU A 481 -30.36 -16.48 -8.97
C GLU A 481 -31.20 -15.20 -8.92
N LYS A 482 -32.49 -15.35 -9.27
CA LYS A 482 -33.49 -14.29 -9.22
C LYS A 482 -34.15 -14.33 -7.86
N VAL A 483 -33.79 -13.34 -7.03
CA VAL A 483 -34.12 -13.25 -5.61
C VAL A 483 -34.88 -11.95 -5.32
N GLY A 484 -35.75 -11.98 -4.31
CA GLY A 484 -36.56 -10.83 -3.89
C GLY A 484 -35.80 -9.85 -2.98
N GLY A 485 -36.41 -8.69 -2.72
CA GLY A 485 -35.84 -7.64 -1.89
C GLY A 485 -34.71 -6.86 -2.58
N ARG A 486 -34.12 -5.91 -1.86
CA ARG A 486 -33.01 -5.07 -2.35
C ARG A 486 -31.74 -5.91 -2.47
N SER A 487 -31.22 -6.13 -3.68
CA SER A 487 -29.90 -6.80 -3.84
C SER A 487 -28.78 -5.96 -3.20
N PRO A 488 -27.77 -6.56 -2.53
CA PRO A 488 -26.60 -5.82 -2.08
C PRO A 488 -25.86 -5.15 -3.24
N TYR A 489 -25.37 -3.93 -3.01
CA TYR A 489 -24.60 -3.18 -4.01
C TYR A 489 -23.38 -3.95 -4.55
N ALA A 490 -23.12 -3.79 -5.84
CA ALA A 490 -22.01 -4.41 -6.57
C ALA A 490 -20.65 -4.16 -5.90
N ARG A 491 -19.91 -5.24 -5.61
CA ARG A 491 -18.72 -5.17 -4.75
C ARG A 491 -17.75 -6.34 -4.92
N PHE A 492 -16.49 -6.08 -4.58
CA PHE A 492 -15.37 -7.03 -4.57
C PHE A 492 -14.58 -6.94 -3.26
N SER A 493 -13.85 -8.01 -2.92
CA SER A 493 -13.12 -8.14 -1.64
C SER A 493 -14.03 -8.08 -0.39
N HIS A 494 -15.31 -8.39 -0.55
CA HIS A 494 -16.25 -8.64 0.55
C HIS A 494 -16.09 -10.07 1.07
N SER A 495 -16.59 -10.35 2.27
CA SER A 495 -16.67 -11.71 2.82
C SER A 495 -18.10 -12.25 2.68
N MET A 496 -18.24 -13.54 2.38
CA MET A 496 -19.52 -14.28 2.46
C MET A 496 -19.46 -15.34 3.55
N PHE A 497 -20.59 -15.65 4.17
CA PHE A 497 -20.73 -16.72 5.15
C PHE A 497 -22.11 -17.38 5.07
N VAL A 498 -22.27 -18.53 5.73
CA VAL A 498 -23.56 -19.22 5.91
C VAL A 498 -23.86 -19.31 7.40
N TYR A 499 -25.07 -18.93 7.80
CA TYR A 499 -25.58 -19.08 9.16
C TYR A 499 -26.97 -19.69 9.13
N LYS A 500 -27.07 -20.98 9.47
CA LYS A 500 -28.30 -21.78 9.40
C LYS A 500 -28.94 -21.67 8.00
N TYR A 501 -30.07 -20.98 7.86
CA TYR A 501 -30.77 -20.77 6.58
C TYR A 501 -30.48 -19.40 5.92
N PHE A 502 -29.47 -18.65 6.38
CA PHE A 502 -29.05 -17.39 5.78
C PHE A 502 -27.70 -17.51 5.04
N ILE A 503 -27.59 -16.86 3.87
CA ILE A 503 -26.30 -16.52 3.24
C ILE A 503 -26.01 -15.04 3.47
N GLY A 504 -24.96 -14.73 4.23
CA GLY A 504 -24.59 -13.36 4.60
C GLY A 504 -23.46 -12.77 3.76
N ILE A 505 -23.52 -11.46 3.54
CA ILE A 505 -22.50 -10.66 2.82
C ILE A 505 -22.13 -9.43 3.64
N ILE A 506 -20.83 -9.22 3.88
CA ILE A 506 -20.30 -8.11 4.68
C ILE A 506 -19.02 -7.51 4.06
N GLY A 507 -18.84 -6.20 4.24
CA GLY A 507 -17.64 -5.46 3.82
C GLY A 507 -17.44 -5.32 2.31
N GLY A 508 -16.18 -5.14 1.91
CA GLY A 508 -15.73 -5.01 0.51
C GLY A 508 -15.60 -3.59 -0.03
N CYS A 509 -15.27 -3.50 -1.32
CA CYS A 509 -15.17 -2.26 -2.10
C CYS A 509 -16.20 -2.25 -3.25
N PRO A 510 -16.76 -1.10 -3.67
CA PRO A 510 -16.47 0.26 -3.21
C PRO A 510 -16.86 0.52 -1.75
N VAL A 511 -16.06 1.35 -1.06
CA VAL A 511 -16.37 1.77 0.32
C VAL A 511 -17.21 3.05 0.24
N THR A 512 -18.53 2.87 0.22
CA THR A 512 -19.52 3.96 0.25
C THR A 512 -20.24 3.97 1.61
N GLN A 513 -21.16 4.92 1.83
CA GLN A 513 -21.86 5.07 3.11
C GLN A 513 -22.70 3.84 3.52
N HIS A 514 -22.96 2.91 2.59
CA HIS A 514 -23.66 1.63 2.84
C HIS A 514 -22.78 0.55 3.52
N CYS A 515 -21.55 0.86 3.95
CA CYS A 515 -20.67 -0.11 4.63
C CYS A 515 -21.07 -0.46 6.07
N GLN A 516 -22.16 0.12 6.60
CA GLN A 516 -22.71 -0.22 7.94
C GLN A 516 -23.78 -1.32 7.89
N GLU A 517 -24.10 -1.85 6.71
CA GLU A 517 -25.13 -2.87 6.50
C GLU A 517 -24.53 -4.29 6.40
N LEU A 518 -25.12 -5.22 7.14
CA LEU A 518 -25.03 -6.66 6.89
C LEU A 518 -26.22 -7.06 6.00
N THR A 519 -25.95 -7.70 4.85
CA THR A 519 -26.99 -8.16 3.94
C THR A 519 -27.11 -9.69 3.99
N LEU A 520 -28.34 -10.21 4.11
CA LEU A 520 -28.66 -11.62 4.37
C LEU A 520 -29.70 -12.14 3.38
N LEU A 521 -29.38 -13.18 2.62
CA LEU A 521 -30.36 -13.90 1.79
C LEU A 521 -31.00 -14.99 2.64
N ASP A 522 -32.32 -14.91 2.87
CA ASP A 522 -33.08 -15.97 3.50
C ASP A 522 -33.32 -17.10 2.49
N MET A 523 -32.70 -18.27 2.70
CA MET A 523 -32.72 -19.37 1.74
C MET A 523 -34.07 -20.10 1.66
N ARG A 524 -35.04 -19.74 2.52
CA ARG A 524 -36.40 -20.31 2.51
C ARG A 524 -37.36 -19.51 1.64
N SER A 525 -37.27 -18.18 1.68
CA SER A 525 -38.08 -17.26 0.87
C SER A 525 -37.36 -16.71 -0.36
N LEU A 526 -36.03 -16.87 -0.45
CA LEU A 526 -35.16 -16.28 -1.46
C LEU A 526 -35.26 -14.75 -1.52
N VAL A 527 -35.33 -14.10 -0.34
CA VAL A 527 -35.42 -12.63 -0.18
C VAL A 527 -34.19 -12.09 0.55
N TRP A 528 -33.62 -11.00 0.03
CA TRP A 528 -32.58 -10.21 0.70
C TRP A 528 -33.17 -9.34 1.82
N LYS A 529 -32.68 -9.56 3.04
CA LYS A 529 -32.89 -8.76 4.25
C LYS A 529 -31.64 -7.90 4.52
N HIS A 530 -31.82 -6.66 5.00
CA HIS A 530 -30.73 -5.75 5.37
C HIS A 530 -30.81 -5.42 6.85
N VAL A 531 -29.66 -5.47 7.52
CA VAL A 531 -29.56 -5.36 8.98
C VAL A 531 -28.42 -4.39 9.33
N THR A 532 -28.73 -3.35 10.11
CA THR A 532 -27.75 -2.32 10.48
C THR A 532 -26.84 -2.80 11.60
N LEU A 533 -25.54 -2.57 11.47
CA LEU A 533 -24.55 -2.83 12.51
C LEU A 533 -24.33 -1.57 13.34
N SER A 534 -24.53 -1.64 14.65
CA SER A 534 -24.26 -0.50 15.54
C SER A 534 -22.76 -0.20 15.58
N SER A 535 -22.37 1.08 15.48
CA SER A 535 -20.97 1.57 15.54
C SER A 535 -19.99 0.89 14.57
N MET A 536 -20.02 1.31 13.29
CA MET A 536 -19.10 0.84 12.23
C MET A 536 -18.13 1.92 11.71
N ASP A 537 -18.12 3.12 12.31
CA ASP A 537 -17.53 4.35 11.74
C ASP A 537 -16.00 4.36 11.54
N LYS A 538 -15.32 3.27 11.93
CA LYS A 538 -13.86 3.12 11.82
C LYS A 538 -13.45 1.94 10.95
N GLU A 539 -14.29 0.94 10.70
CA GLU A 539 -13.85 -0.33 10.10
C GLU A 539 -14.16 -0.47 8.62
N LEU A 540 -13.29 -1.21 7.92
CA LEU A 540 -13.34 -1.34 6.46
C LEU A 540 -13.81 -2.73 6.00
N PHE A 541 -13.40 -3.80 6.69
CA PHE A 541 -13.66 -5.20 6.28
C PHE A 541 -13.39 -5.50 4.79
N VAL A 542 -12.44 -4.77 4.19
CA VAL A 542 -11.96 -5.00 2.82
C VAL A 542 -10.93 -6.13 2.89
N ARG A 543 -11.22 -7.30 2.29
CA ARG A 543 -10.36 -8.50 2.35
C ARG A 543 -10.16 -9.04 3.78
N SER A 544 -11.12 -8.81 4.66
CA SER A 544 -11.30 -9.58 5.90
C SER A 544 -11.68 -11.02 5.55
N THR A 545 -11.59 -11.89 6.54
CA THR A 545 -12.30 -13.17 6.54
C THR A 545 -13.44 -13.15 7.54
N ALA A 546 -14.45 -14.00 7.34
CA ALA A 546 -15.67 -14.04 8.13
C ALA A 546 -16.04 -15.50 8.41
N ASN A 547 -15.98 -15.90 9.69
CA ASN A 547 -16.23 -17.27 10.12
C ASN A 547 -17.36 -17.31 11.14
N VAL A 548 -18.41 -18.06 10.85
CA VAL A 548 -19.40 -18.42 11.88
C VAL A 548 -18.77 -19.45 12.81
N VAL A 549 -18.95 -19.24 14.11
CA VAL A 549 -18.61 -20.16 15.19
C VAL A 549 -19.80 -20.19 16.13
N ARG A 550 -20.53 -21.32 16.20
CA ARG A 550 -21.86 -21.40 16.85
C ARG A 550 -22.83 -20.33 16.31
N ASP A 551 -23.15 -19.31 17.11
CA ASP A 551 -24.04 -18.18 16.76
C ASP A 551 -23.28 -16.85 16.60
N ASP A 552 -21.95 -16.87 16.66
CA ASP A 552 -21.10 -15.67 16.54
C ASP A 552 -20.42 -15.62 15.16
N LEU A 553 -20.49 -14.46 14.48
CA LEU A 553 -19.69 -14.16 13.31
C LEU A 553 -18.37 -13.51 13.73
N ILE A 554 -17.27 -14.20 13.47
CA ILE A 554 -15.91 -13.79 13.78
C ILE A 554 -15.27 -13.19 12.52
N MET A 555 -15.00 -11.89 12.56
CA MET A 555 -14.36 -11.11 11.51
C MET A 555 -12.87 -10.96 11.83
N VAL A 556 -12.00 -11.48 10.97
CA VAL A 556 -10.54 -11.40 11.16
C VAL A 556 -9.90 -10.53 10.08
N GLY A 557 -9.15 -9.52 10.53
CA GLY A 557 -8.32 -8.65 9.70
C GLY A 557 -9.09 -7.91 8.59
N GLY A 558 -8.40 -7.69 7.46
CA GLY A 558 -8.83 -6.83 6.36
C GLY A 558 -8.18 -5.45 6.40
N GLY A 559 -8.62 -4.54 5.52
CA GLY A 559 -8.18 -3.15 5.46
C GLY A 559 -7.73 -2.67 4.07
N ALA A 560 -7.12 -1.48 4.04
CA ALA A 560 -6.67 -0.83 2.81
C ALA A 560 -5.29 -0.14 2.93
N ALA A 561 -4.59 -0.04 1.80
CA ALA A 561 -3.43 0.84 1.64
C ALA A 561 -3.86 2.09 0.85
N CYS A 562 -3.61 3.26 1.40
CA CYS A 562 -3.74 4.55 0.72
C CYS A 562 -2.37 5.22 0.63
N TYR A 563 -2.04 5.81 -0.52
CA TYR A 563 -0.74 6.47 -0.73
C TYR A 563 -0.49 7.65 0.23
N ALA A 564 -1.55 8.38 0.62
CA ALA A 564 -1.46 9.54 1.51
C ALA A 564 -1.41 9.17 3.01
N PHE A 565 -2.04 8.06 3.41
CA PHE A 565 -2.25 7.71 4.84
C PHE A 565 -1.55 6.42 5.29
N GLY A 566 -0.88 5.71 4.37
CA GLY A 566 -0.21 4.45 4.66
C GLY A 566 -1.16 3.25 4.61
N THR A 567 -0.91 2.24 5.44
CA THR A 567 -1.73 1.04 5.53
C THR A 567 -2.57 1.06 6.81
N LYS A 568 -3.88 0.93 6.66
CA LYS A 568 -4.82 0.67 7.76
C LYS A 568 -5.30 -0.78 7.65
N PHE A 569 -5.17 -1.53 8.75
CA PHE A 569 -5.81 -2.84 8.92
C PHE A 569 -7.12 -2.68 9.69
N SER A 570 -7.97 -3.71 9.58
CA SER A 570 -9.14 -3.86 10.45
C SER A 570 -8.81 -4.71 11.67
N GLU A 571 -9.39 -4.35 12.82
CA GLU A 571 -9.23 -5.07 14.08
C GLU A 571 -10.14 -6.31 14.15
N PRO A 572 -9.80 -7.35 14.93
CA PRO A 572 -10.65 -8.54 15.08
C PRO A 572 -11.97 -8.18 15.79
N MET A 573 -13.08 -8.53 15.16
CA MET A 573 -14.43 -8.14 15.58
C MET A 573 -15.37 -9.35 15.64
N LYS A 574 -16.37 -9.27 16.51
CA LYS A 574 -17.33 -10.32 16.81
C LYS A 574 -18.75 -9.77 16.76
N ILE A 575 -19.61 -10.34 15.91
CA ILE A 575 -21.02 -9.95 15.75
C ILE A 575 -21.89 -11.14 16.15
N ASN A 576 -22.81 -10.95 17.11
CA ASN A 576 -23.75 -12.00 17.50
C ASN A 576 -24.89 -12.11 16.47
N LEU A 577 -25.10 -13.30 15.89
CA LEU A 577 -26.12 -13.58 14.88
C LEU A 577 -27.41 -14.17 15.45
N PHE A 578 -27.46 -14.55 16.73
CA PHE A 578 -28.64 -15.14 17.38
C PHE A 578 -29.93 -14.29 17.26
N PRO A 579 -29.90 -12.94 17.29
CA PRO A 579 -31.10 -12.12 17.07
C PRO A 579 -31.74 -12.27 15.68
N LEU A 580 -31.02 -12.82 14.69
CA LEU A 580 -31.56 -13.09 13.36
C LEU A 580 -32.59 -14.24 13.36
N LEU A 581 -32.63 -15.06 14.41
CA LEU A 581 -33.59 -16.16 14.57
C LEU A 581 -34.98 -15.63 14.96
N SER A 582 -35.05 -14.57 15.77
CA SER A 582 -36.31 -13.89 16.13
C SER A 582 -36.95 -13.10 14.97
N LEU A 583 -36.35 -13.10 13.78
CA LEU A 583 -36.97 -12.55 12.57
C LEU A 583 -38.05 -13.46 11.96
N ASP A 584 -38.30 -14.65 12.53
CA ASP A 584 -39.32 -15.61 12.06
C ASP A 584 -40.73 -15.34 12.62
N ASP A 585 -40.87 -14.80 13.83
CA ASP A 585 -42.16 -14.79 14.56
C ASP A 585 -43.18 -13.74 14.07
N HIS A 586 -42.78 -12.78 13.23
CA HIS A 586 -43.63 -11.64 12.86
C HIS A 586 -44.41 -11.76 11.54
N ASP A 587 -44.10 -12.71 10.66
CA ASP A 587 -44.67 -12.79 9.30
C ASP A 587 -45.77 -13.88 9.16
N SER A 588 -46.08 -14.61 10.23
CA SER A 588 -47.00 -15.76 10.24
C SER A 588 -48.40 -15.48 10.81
N SER A 589 -48.68 -14.25 11.28
CA SER A 589 -49.83 -13.94 12.14
C SER A 589 -50.97 -13.13 11.49
N ARG A 590 -51.19 -13.25 10.18
CA ARG A 590 -52.37 -12.66 9.48
C ARG A 590 -52.95 -13.57 8.39
N LYS A 591 -54.25 -13.92 8.52
CA LYS A 591 -55.06 -14.88 7.72
C LYS A 591 -54.73 -16.34 8.08
N LEU A 592 -55.66 -17.28 8.29
CA LEU A 592 -57.14 -17.31 8.43
C LEU A 592 -57.47 -17.83 9.86
N GLY A 593 -58.70 -18.05 10.34
CA GLY A 593 -60.02 -17.98 9.71
C GLY A 593 -60.75 -19.33 9.64
N GLU A 594 -61.11 -19.87 10.81
CA GLU A 594 -62.06 -20.98 11.08
C GLU A 594 -61.74 -22.42 10.59
N ASN A 595 -62.20 -23.40 11.40
CA ASN A 595 -62.34 -24.85 11.13
C ASN A 595 -61.05 -25.70 10.96
N GLU A 596 -61.02 -27.02 11.21
CA GLU A 596 -61.64 -27.88 12.26
C GLU A 596 -60.93 -29.27 12.24
N VAL A 597 -61.13 -30.12 13.27
CA VAL A 597 -60.87 -31.58 13.33
C VAL A 597 -59.42 -32.14 13.35
N ASN A 598 -59.08 -32.70 14.52
CA ASN A 598 -58.21 -33.83 14.90
C ASN A 598 -57.52 -34.70 13.82
N LYS A 599 -56.25 -35.08 14.07
CA LYS A 599 -55.78 -36.45 14.47
C LYS A 599 -54.23 -36.46 14.68
N GLU A 600 -53.66 -37.13 15.69
CA GLU A 600 -53.46 -38.60 15.92
C GLU A 600 -52.70 -39.30 14.77
N GLU A 601 -51.69 -40.15 14.98
CA GLU A 601 -50.75 -40.39 16.10
C GLU A 601 -49.59 -41.29 15.58
N GLU A 602 -48.58 -41.61 16.42
CA GLU A 602 -47.55 -42.68 16.24
C GLU A 602 -46.55 -42.54 15.05
N GLY A 603 -45.31 -43.01 15.10
CA GLY A 603 -44.52 -43.56 16.21
C GLY A 603 -44.06 -45.02 16.01
N MET A 604 -42.75 -45.27 16.00
CA MET A 604 -42.08 -46.42 16.69
C MET A 604 -40.55 -46.41 16.49
N MET A 605 -39.84 -47.04 17.42
CA MET A 605 -38.42 -47.44 17.34
C MET A 605 -38.33 -48.97 17.44
N GLU A 606 -37.19 -49.55 17.06
CA GLU A 606 -36.41 -50.60 17.78
C GLU A 606 -35.12 -50.86 16.95
N ASN A 607 -33.89 -50.83 17.49
CA ASN A 607 -33.20 -51.69 18.48
C ASN A 607 -32.74 -53.07 17.95
N GLY A 608 -31.45 -53.38 18.15
CA GLY A 608 -30.85 -54.70 17.87
C GLY A 608 -29.32 -54.71 17.97
N ASN A 609 -28.76 -55.43 18.96
CA ASN A 609 -27.31 -55.65 19.15
C ASN A 609 -26.90 -57.07 18.71
N VAL A 610 -25.59 -57.32 18.49
CA VAL A 610 -24.80 -58.46 19.05
C VAL A 610 -23.33 -58.45 18.54
N LEU A 611 -22.41 -59.05 19.31
CA LEU A 611 -20.96 -59.15 19.05
C LEU A 611 -20.58 -60.43 18.26
N LEU A 612 -19.34 -60.52 17.72
CA LEU A 612 -18.28 -61.43 18.22
C LEU A 612 -16.97 -61.52 17.39
N GLN A 613 -15.84 -61.53 18.11
CA GLN A 613 -14.56 -62.25 17.88
C GLN A 613 -13.62 -61.97 16.67
N ALA A 614 -12.36 -62.36 16.89
CA ALA A 614 -11.22 -62.42 15.97
C ALA A 614 -10.37 -63.67 16.31
N PRO A 615 -9.41 -64.09 15.45
CA PRO A 615 -8.17 -64.67 15.98
C PRO A 615 -6.85 -64.41 15.21
N HIS A 616 -5.81 -64.12 15.99
CA HIS A 616 -4.41 -64.61 15.94
C HIS A 616 -3.49 -64.61 14.69
N VAL A 617 -2.37 -63.89 14.86
CA VAL A 617 -0.94 -64.33 14.77
C VAL A 617 -0.33 -64.78 13.42
N GLY A 618 0.80 -64.15 13.07
CA GLY A 618 1.83 -64.69 12.18
C GLY A 618 3.17 -63.93 12.31
N THR A 619 4.27 -64.62 12.58
CA THR A 619 5.62 -64.05 12.76
C THR A 619 6.56 -64.43 11.61
N GLY A 620 7.35 -63.49 11.08
CA GLY A 620 8.35 -63.82 10.06
C GLY A 620 9.29 -62.67 9.67
N SER A 621 10.54 -62.77 10.12
CA SER A 621 11.75 -62.30 9.42
C SER A 621 12.54 -63.58 9.01
N PRO A 622 13.58 -63.57 8.12
CA PRO A 622 14.58 -62.51 7.96
C PRO A 622 15.13 -62.32 6.50
N GLN A 623 16.31 -61.66 6.43
CA GLN A 623 17.39 -61.72 5.42
C GLN A 623 17.61 -60.48 4.51
N HIS A 624 18.88 -60.04 4.52
CA HIS A 624 19.52 -59.16 3.54
C HIS A 624 19.74 -59.90 2.20
N PRO A 625 20.07 -59.18 1.12
CA PRO A 625 21.47 -59.23 0.66
C PRO A 625 22.18 -57.86 0.64
N GLU A 626 23.49 -57.90 0.89
CA GLU A 626 24.47 -56.95 0.34
C GLU A 626 24.69 -57.32 -1.18
N MET A 627 25.46 -56.64 -2.03
CA MET A 627 26.54 -55.67 -1.88
C MET A 627 26.81 -55.03 -3.26
N GLN A 628 27.33 -53.80 -3.33
CA GLN A 628 28.58 -53.43 -4.03
C GLN A 628 28.69 -51.94 -4.35
N SER A 629 29.78 -51.35 -3.84
CA SER A 629 30.31 -50.03 -4.17
C SER A 629 31.21 -50.09 -5.41
N LEU A 630 31.27 -48.99 -6.18
CA LEU A 630 32.38 -48.71 -7.10
C LEU A 630 33.01 -47.35 -6.76
N ASN A 631 34.24 -47.38 -6.27
CA ASN A 631 35.08 -46.21 -6.01
C ASN A 631 36.07 -46.00 -7.17
N VAL A 632 36.02 -44.87 -7.88
CA VAL A 632 37.10 -44.29 -8.72
C VAL A 632 36.79 -42.79 -8.84
N GLU A 633 37.67 -41.81 -8.63
CA GLU A 633 38.99 -41.76 -7.95
C GLU A 633 39.23 -40.30 -7.50
N ASN A 634 40.16 -40.07 -6.57
CA ASN A 634 40.53 -38.71 -6.15
C ASN A 634 41.42 -38.02 -7.19
N GLN A 635 40.99 -36.89 -7.74
CA GLN A 635 41.92 -35.88 -8.28
C GLN A 635 42.24 -34.86 -7.19
N THR A 636 43.41 -35.02 -6.56
CA THR A 636 43.91 -34.16 -5.50
C THR A 636 44.34 -32.79 -6.06
N GLY A 637 43.42 -31.84 -6.09
CA GLY A 637 43.79 -30.42 -6.04
C GLY A 637 44.47 -30.12 -4.70
N GLN A 638 45.49 -29.26 -4.70
CA GLN A 638 46.27 -28.94 -3.51
C GLN A 638 45.37 -28.38 -2.39
N ILE A 639 45.28 -29.09 -1.27
CA ILE A 639 44.69 -28.56 -0.03
C ILE A 639 45.74 -27.67 0.62
N ASP A 640 45.76 -26.40 0.21
CA ASP A 640 46.55 -25.35 0.82
C ASP A 640 45.61 -24.36 1.54
N ALA A 641 46.03 -23.85 2.70
CA ALA A 641 45.22 -23.18 3.71
C ALA A 641 43.97 -23.97 4.16
N SER A 642 44.10 -24.70 5.28
CA SER A 642 42.99 -25.37 5.98
C SER A 642 41.82 -24.41 6.24
N SER A 643 40.66 -24.66 5.65
CA SER A 643 39.43 -23.90 5.91
C SER A 643 38.69 -24.46 7.12
N TRP A 644 38.17 -23.58 7.98
CA TRP A 644 37.53 -23.95 9.26
C TRP A 644 36.14 -23.34 9.42
N VAL A 645 35.32 -24.01 10.22
CA VAL A 645 34.08 -23.52 10.84
C VAL A 645 34.19 -23.53 12.37
N VAL A 646 33.30 -22.76 13.01
CA VAL A 646 32.95 -22.91 14.43
C VAL A 646 31.55 -23.49 14.53
N LYS A 647 31.42 -24.68 15.15
CA LYS A 647 30.13 -25.30 15.50
C LYS A 647 29.62 -24.69 16.80
N LEU A 648 28.35 -24.24 16.81
CA LEU A 648 27.66 -23.67 17.97
C LEU A 648 26.22 -24.19 18.04
N GLU A 649 25.69 -24.40 19.24
CA GLU A 649 24.26 -24.72 19.41
C GLU A 649 23.36 -23.60 18.87
N LYS A 650 22.23 -23.98 18.23
CA LYS A 650 21.23 -23.08 17.64
C LYS A 650 20.77 -21.96 18.60
N LYS A 651 20.67 -22.26 19.89
CA LYS A 651 20.28 -21.30 20.95
C LYS A 651 21.30 -20.17 21.12
N ASN A 652 22.59 -20.50 21.04
CA ASN A 652 23.72 -19.57 21.19
C ASN A 652 24.14 -18.94 19.84
N ALA A 653 23.81 -19.60 18.72
CA ALA A 653 24.27 -19.30 17.37
C ALA A 653 24.03 -17.85 16.91
N LYS A 654 22.97 -17.17 17.36
CA LYS A 654 22.76 -15.75 17.04
C LYS A 654 23.85 -14.87 17.68
N LEU A 655 24.06 -15.02 18.99
CA LEU A 655 25.02 -14.22 19.74
C LEU A 655 26.46 -14.56 19.33
N GLY A 656 26.78 -15.85 19.14
CA GLY A 656 28.07 -16.28 18.62
C GLY A 656 28.37 -15.74 17.21
N LYS A 657 27.37 -15.71 16.31
CA LYS A 657 27.49 -15.07 14.99
C LYS A 657 27.80 -13.58 15.10
N ASP A 658 27.10 -12.87 15.97
CA ASP A 658 27.26 -11.42 16.14
C ASP A 658 28.62 -11.08 16.78
N ILE A 659 29.12 -11.92 17.70
CA ILE A 659 30.51 -11.87 18.21
C ILE A 659 31.52 -12.11 17.05
N LEU A 660 31.42 -13.25 16.35
CA LEU A 660 32.34 -13.58 15.25
C LEU A 660 32.36 -12.48 14.17
N LYS A 661 31.18 -11.89 13.88
CA LYS A 661 31.06 -10.80 12.92
C LYS A 661 31.65 -9.48 13.42
N LYS A 662 31.53 -9.14 14.72
CA LYS A 662 32.10 -7.91 15.31
C LYS A 662 33.62 -7.83 15.10
N PHE A 663 34.34 -8.91 15.39
CA PHE A 663 35.81 -8.90 15.41
C PHE A 663 36.48 -9.23 14.05
N GLY A 664 35.68 -9.46 13.00
CA GLY A 664 36.17 -9.91 11.69
C GLY A 664 36.61 -11.38 11.67
N TRP A 665 36.03 -12.20 12.54
CA TRP A 665 36.28 -13.63 12.68
C TRP A 665 35.34 -14.48 11.83
N LEU A 666 34.14 -13.99 11.51
CA LEU A 666 33.20 -14.63 10.59
C LEU A 666 33.62 -14.36 9.13
N ASP A 667 33.81 -15.41 8.34
CA ASP A 667 33.93 -15.33 6.89
C ASP A 667 32.54 -15.04 6.28
N LEU A 668 32.43 -13.94 5.54
CA LEU A 668 31.18 -13.48 4.93
C LEU A 668 31.00 -13.91 3.46
N GLU A 669 32.01 -14.53 2.85
CA GLU A 669 31.92 -15.06 1.48
C GLU A 669 31.33 -16.47 1.47
N ARG A 670 31.69 -17.29 2.47
CA ARG A 670 31.15 -18.64 2.68
C ARG A 670 29.77 -18.62 3.36
N LYS A 671 28.97 -19.65 3.07
CA LYS A 671 27.61 -19.83 3.59
C LYS A 671 27.63 -20.42 5.00
N VAL A 672 26.99 -19.75 5.97
CA VAL A 672 26.63 -20.37 7.26
C VAL A 672 25.58 -21.47 7.03
N TYR A 673 25.82 -22.66 7.55
CA TYR A 673 24.94 -23.83 7.41
C TYR A 673 24.62 -24.47 8.76
N ALA A 674 23.66 -25.39 8.76
CA ALA A 674 23.23 -26.14 9.94
C ALA A 674 23.69 -27.60 9.84
N GLN A 675 23.94 -28.24 10.99
CA GLN A 675 24.28 -29.65 11.13
C GLN A 675 23.37 -30.31 12.17
N GLU A 676 23.26 -31.64 12.14
CA GLU A 676 22.49 -32.47 13.09
C GLU A 676 21.06 -31.91 13.32
N ASP A 677 20.23 -32.01 12.28
CA ASP A 677 18.84 -31.52 12.21
C ASP A 677 18.63 -30.04 12.62
N GLY A 678 19.71 -29.27 12.59
CA GLY A 678 19.73 -27.87 13.00
C GLY A 678 19.65 -27.67 14.50
N LEU A 679 20.10 -28.65 15.30
CA LEU A 679 20.53 -28.44 16.69
C LEU A 679 21.78 -27.55 16.74
N PHE A 680 22.66 -27.67 15.74
CA PHE A 680 23.88 -26.87 15.63
C PHE A 680 23.92 -26.04 14.34
N ILE A 681 24.61 -24.91 14.41
CA ILE A 681 24.91 -24.02 13.29
C ILE A 681 26.42 -23.84 13.21
N SER A 682 26.95 -24.05 12.02
CA SER A 682 28.38 -24.02 11.72
C SER A 682 28.73 -22.76 10.95
N PHE A 683 29.64 -21.98 11.53
CA PHE A 683 30.01 -20.64 11.09
C PHE A 683 31.39 -20.67 10.43
N PRO A 684 31.49 -20.45 9.10
CA PRO A 684 32.77 -20.25 8.42
C PRO A 684 33.59 -19.15 9.10
N VAL A 685 34.81 -19.47 9.51
CA VAL A 685 35.70 -18.52 10.22
C VAL A 685 36.97 -18.19 9.45
N THR A 686 37.51 -17.01 9.70
CA THR A 686 38.76 -16.51 9.11
C THR A 686 39.99 -17.06 9.83
N GLU A 687 41.13 -17.15 9.14
CA GLU A 687 42.40 -17.64 9.71
C GLU A 687 42.80 -16.88 10.99
N LYS A 688 42.49 -15.57 11.04
CA LYS A 688 42.68 -14.69 12.20
C LYS A 688 41.96 -15.21 13.46
N PHE A 689 40.84 -15.90 13.32
CA PHE A 689 40.18 -16.60 14.43
C PHE A 689 40.86 -17.92 14.75
N CYS A 690 41.19 -18.72 13.72
CA CYS A 690 41.79 -20.03 13.88
C CYS A 690 43.14 -20.01 14.62
N ALA A 691 43.89 -18.90 14.48
CA ALA A 691 45.17 -18.64 15.13
C ALA A 691 45.07 -18.17 16.59
N ILE A 692 43.89 -17.75 17.07
CA ILE A 692 43.66 -17.30 18.46
C ILE A 692 42.75 -18.23 19.26
N PHE A 693 41.95 -19.06 18.58
CA PHE A 693 41.09 -20.07 19.20
C PHE A 693 41.80 -21.42 19.22
N SER A 694 42.60 -21.65 20.27
CA SER A 694 43.24 -22.94 20.58
C SER A 694 42.65 -23.56 21.84
N GLU A 695 42.65 -24.89 21.90
CA GLU A 695 41.97 -25.67 22.93
C GLU A 695 42.93 -26.04 24.08
N ASP A 696 44.23 -26.20 23.81
CA ASP A 696 45.29 -26.69 24.73
C ASP A 696 45.77 -25.68 25.80
N ARG A 697 44.88 -25.08 26.59
CA ARG A 697 45.25 -24.43 27.87
C ARG A 697 44.22 -24.67 28.96
N PHE A 698 44.48 -25.70 29.76
CA PHE A 698 43.74 -26.07 30.97
C PHE A 698 44.74 -26.52 32.05
N GLU A 699 45.23 -25.58 32.87
CA GLU A 699 45.93 -25.91 34.12
C GLU A 699 45.40 -25.06 35.29
N VAL A 700 45.33 -25.75 36.43
CA VAL A 700 44.61 -25.44 37.66
C VAL A 700 45.04 -24.14 38.36
N LEU A 701 44.06 -23.38 38.86
CA LEU A 701 44.12 -22.75 40.19
C LEU A 701 42.72 -22.82 40.84
N SER A 702 42.66 -22.95 42.18
CA SER A 702 41.50 -23.49 42.90
C SER A 702 40.65 -22.46 43.66
N ASP A 703 39.50 -22.95 44.14
CA ASP A 703 38.68 -22.41 45.23
C ASP A 703 38.03 -21.02 45.07
N HIS A 704 36.87 -21.02 44.42
CA HIS A 704 35.61 -20.55 45.05
C HIS A 704 34.38 -21.17 44.36
N HIS A 705 33.26 -21.29 45.08
CA HIS A 705 32.03 -21.91 44.55
C HIS A 705 31.33 -21.04 43.47
N PRO A 706 30.65 -21.66 42.48
CA PRO A 706 30.12 -20.95 41.30
C PRO A 706 28.90 -20.06 41.62
N SER A 707 29.10 -18.75 41.56
CA SER A 707 28.11 -17.73 41.93
C SER A 707 27.25 -17.23 40.76
N LYS A 708 26.22 -18.02 40.42
CA LYS A 708 25.13 -17.75 39.44
C LYS A 708 25.53 -17.79 37.94
N PRO A 709 24.63 -18.26 37.05
CA PRO A 709 24.84 -18.21 35.60
C PRO A 709 24.71 -16.79 35.04
N PHE A 710 25.54 -16.46 34.04
CA PHE A 710 25.59 -15.13 33.44
C PHE A 710 24.38 -14.86 32.54
N ARG A 711 23.35 -14.16 33.07
CA ARG A 711 22.22 -13.67 32.25
C ARG A 711 22.68 -12.54 31.33
N ALA A 712 22.89 -12.85 30.06
CA ALA A 712 23.20 -11.88 29.01
C ALA A 712 21.99 -11.01 28.61
N GLU A 713 21.44 -10.24 29.55
CA GLU A 713 20.35 -9.29 29.29
C GLU A 713 20.88 -7.99 28.64
N GLY A 714 20.74 -7.90 27.31
CA GLY A 714 20.47 -6.64 26.62
C GLY A 714 21.63 -5.67 26.32
N SER A 715 22.84 -5.85 26.83
CA SER A 715 23.98 -4.96 26.53
C SER A 715 25.36 -5.67 26.49
N LEU A 716 26.45 -4.91 26.36
CA LEU A 716 27.87 -5.32 26.32
C LEU A 716 28.48 -5.89 25.02
N LEU A 717 27.71 -6.20 23.96
CA LEU A 717 28.30 -6.66 22.70
C LEU A 717 29.29 -5.63 22.09
N ASN A 718 29.08 -4.33 22.29
CA ASN A 718 29.96 -3.27 21.79
C ASN A 718 31.29 -3.15 22.56
N ASP A 719 31.28 -3.22 23.90
CA ASP A 719 32.47 -2.94 24.72
C ASP A 719 33.30 -4.19 25.06
N MET A 720 32.78 -5.38 24.78
CA MET A 720 33.48 -6.67 24.88
C MET A 720 34.85 -6.66 24.18
N SER A 721 35.90 -7.06 24.89
CA SER A 721 37.25 -7.25 24.36
C SER A 721 37.40 -8.57 23.60
N SER A 722 38.50 -8.75 22.87
CA SER A 722 38.74 -9.99 22.12
C SER A 722 39.06 -11.21 22.99
N SER A 723 39.50 -11.06 24.25
CA SER A 723 39.66 -12.19 25.17
C SER A 723 38.30 -12.69 25.66
N VAL A 724 37.52 -11.79 26.28
CA VAL A 724 36.17 -12.08 26.80
C VAL A 724 35.26 -12.65 25.71
N ALA A 725 35.42 -12.21 24.47
CA ALA A 725 34.71 -12.76 23.32
C ALA A 725 35.06 -14.22 22.98
N LEU A 726 36.31 -14.64 23.17
CA LEU A 726 36.74 -16.04 23.00
C LEU A 726 36.28 -16.89 24.18
N ASP A 727 36.33 -16.34 25.40
CA ASP A 727 35.90 -17.02 26.62
C ASP A 727 34.38 -17.30 26.59
N ILE A 728 33.55 -16.34 26.20
CA ILE A 728 32.09 -16.52 25.98
C ILE A 728 31.81 -17.53 24.87
N LEU A 729 32.59 -17.55 23.79
CA LEU A 729 32.45 -18.57 22.75
C LEU A 729 32.75 -19.97 23.30
N LYS A 730 33.79 -20.13 24.13
CA LYS A 730 34.11 -21.40 24.81
C LYS A 730 33.00 -21.82 25.80
N GLU A 731 32.52 -20.91 26.64
CA GLU A 731 31.40 -21.15 27.58
C GLU A 731 30.13 -21.61 26.84
N TYR A 732 29.90 -21.10 25.62
CA TYR A 732 28.77 -21.46 24.77
C TYR A 732 28.98 -22.69 23.88
N GLY A 733 30.08 -23.43 24.08
CA GLY A 733 30.36 -24.71 23.41
C GLY A 733 30.93 -24.59 21.99
N ALA A 734 31.55 -23.45 21.64
CA ALA A 734 32.17 -23.26 20.33
C ALA A 734 33.28 -24.30 20.08
N THR A 735 33.06 -25.20 19.13
CA THR A 735 34.07 -26.20 18.71
C THR A 735 34.62 -25.83 17.34
N LYS A 736 35.95 -25.89 17.15
CA LYS A 736 36.60 -25.53 15.88
C LYS A 736 36.77 -26.78 15.02
N LEU A 737 36.10 -26.84 13.86
CA LEU A 737 36.06 -28.00 12.96
C LEU A 737 36.50 -27.61 11.53
N PRO A 738 37.05 -28.54 10.73
CA PRO A 738 37.31 -28.27 9.31
C PRO A 738 36.01 -27.97 8.54
N ASP A 739 36.09 -27.10 7.52
CA ASP A 739 34.96 -26.73 6.65
C ASP A 739 34.92 -27.61 5.39
N GLU A 740 34.19 -28.72 5.48
CA GLU A 740 34.00 -29.67 4.37
C GLU A 740 32.97 -29.20 3.32
N LEU A 741 32.27 -28.07 3.54
CA LEU A 741 31.06 -27.68 2.77
C LEU A 741 31.15 -26.27 2.17
N VAL A 742 32.33 -25.90 1.65
CA VAL A 742 32.63 -24.58 1.09
C VAL A 742 31.73 -24.21 -0.09
N GLN A 743 30.72 -23.34 0.16
CA GLN A 743 29.88 -22.71 -0.87
C GLN A 743 29.92 -21.18 -0.75
N LYS A 744 30.35 -20.48 -1.81
CA LYS A 744 30.39 -19.00 -1.89
C LYS A 744 29.17 -18.37 -2.57
N ARG A 745 28.80 -17.14 -2.19
CA ARG A 745 27.58 -16.43 -2.65
C ARG A 745 27.86 -15.35 -3.71
N LYS A 746 26.93 -15.15 -4.66
CA LYS A 746 27.00 -14.13 -5.74
C LYS A 746 25.99 -12.99 -5.50
N ALA A 747 26.34 -11.75 -5.88
CA ALA A 747 25.55 -10.54 -5.59
C ALA A 747 24.59 -10.11 -6.75
N CYS A 748 23.52 -9.40 -6.39
CA CYS A 748 22.49 -8.90 -7.32
C CYS A 748 22.94 -7.62 -8.07
N LYS A 749 22.39 -7.37 -9.26
CA LYS A 749 22.80 -6.29 -10.18
C LYS A 749 21.60 -5.46 -10.67
N SER A 750 21.85 -4.24 -11.14
CA SER A 750 20.82 -3.35 -11.69
C SER A 750 20.54 -3.63 -13.18
N PRO A 751 19.36 -3.27 -13.74
CA PRO A 751 19.02 -3.52 -15.15
C PRO A 751 20.04 -2.97 -16.15
N LEU A 752 20.52 -1.73 -15.94
CA LEU A 752 21.59 -1.15 -16.75
C LEU A 752 22.88 -1.98 -16.66
N LYS A 753 23.28 -2.43 -15.46
CA LYS A 753 24.49 -3.27 -15.31
C LYS A 753 24.33 -4.65 -15.95
N ILE A 754 23.14 -5.25 -15.87
CA ILE A 754 22.82 -6.52 -16.54
C ILE A 754 22.91 -6.34 -18.06
N MET A 755 22.32 -5.26 -18.60
CA MET A 755 22.38 -4.92 -20.02
C MET A 755 23.83 -4.67 -20.48
N THR A 756 24.60 -3.84 -19.78
CA THR A 756 26.01 -3.57 -20.12
C THR A 756 26.85 -4.85 -20.08
N GLU A 757 26.70 -5.70 -19.07
CA GLU A 757 27.45 -6.97 -19.00
C GLU A 757 27.05 -7.96 -20.10
N ALA A 758 25.76 -8.07 -20.42
CA ALA A 758 25.26 -8.96 -21.46
C ALA A 758 25.65 -8.49 -22.88
N VAL A 759 25.48 -7.19 -23.17
CA VAL A 759 25.87 -6.60 -24.47
C VAL A 759 27.40 -6.59 -24.62
N ALA A 760 28.17 -6.36 -23.55
CA ALA A 760 29.63 -6.54 -23.58
C ALA A 760 30.05 -8.00 -23.81
N SER A 761 29.22 -8.99 -23.43
CA SER A 761 29.46 -10.39 -23.80
C SER A 761 29.20 -10.62 -25.30
N LEU A 762 28.10 -10.08 -25.83
CA LEU A 762 27.75 -10.20 -27.25
C LEU A 762 28.77 -9.50 -28.17
N ILE A 763 29.17 -8.26 -27.84
CA ILE A 763 30.20 -7.49 -28.56
C ILE A 763 31.49 -8.32 -28.71
N ARG A 764 32.01 -8.88 -27.61
CA ARG A 764 33.25 -9.68 -27.63
C ARG A 764 33.07 -11.01 -28.37
N GLN A 765 31.91 -11.66 -28.28
CA GLN A 765 31.59 -12.85 -29.08
C GLN A 765 31.52 -12.56 -30.58
N LYS A 766 31.12 -11.35 -30.97
CA LYS A 766 31.02 -10.88 -32.37
C LYS A 766 32.28 -10.17 -32.88
N GLY A 767 33.34 -10.07 -32.07
CA GLY A 767 34.59 -9.40 -32.43
C GLY A 767 34.49 -7.88 -32.57
N LEU A 768 33.47 -7.25 -31.98
CA LEU A 768 33.22 -5.81 -32.07
C LEU A 768 33.97 -5.01 -31.00
N SER A 769 34.03 -3.68 -31.14
CA SER A 769 34.75 -2.81 -30.21
C SER A 769 33.93 -2.49 -28.96
N ASP A 770 34.52 -2.65 -27.78
CA ASP A 770 33.92 -2.26 -26.49
C ASP A 770 33.53 -0.76 -26.41
N LYS A 771 34.09 0.10 -27.28
CA LYS A 771 33.67 1.52 -27.41
C LYS A 771 32.17 1.67 -27.72
N LEU A 772 31.56 0.68 -28.37
CA LEU A 772 30.12 0.67 -28.64
C LEU A 772 29.29 0.73 -27.34
N LEU A 773 29.80 0.26 -26.20
CA LEU A 773 29.12 0.31 -24.90
C LEU A 773 28.80 1.75 -24.43
N GLU A 774 29.49 2.76 -24.95
CA GLU A 774 29.20 4.18 -24.69
C GLU A 774 27.87 4.64 -25.32
N GLN A 775 27.36 3.90 -26.33
CA GLN A 775 26.08 4.17 -27.01
C GLN A 775 24.87 3.49 -26.33
N LEU A 776 25.07 2.81 -25.19
CA LEU A 776 24.00 2.15 -24.45
C LEU A 776 23.03 3.18 -23.83
N PRO A 777 21.70 2.94 -23.90
CA PRO A 777 20.72 3.84 -23.31
C PRO A 777 20.83 3.87 -21.78
N ASN A 778 21.08 5.06 -21.22
CA ASN A 778 21.03 5.29 -19.77
C ASN A 778 19.62 5.66 -19.25
N ARG A 779 18.65 5.81 -20.16
CA ARG A 779 17.22 6.03 -19.90
C ARG A 779 16.40 5.37 -21.01
N TRP A 780 15.16 5.02 -20.69
CA TRP A 780 14.14 4.51 -21.60
C TRP A 780 12.77 4.87 -21.02
N GLU A 781 11.77 4.99 -21.89
CA GLU A 781 10.37 5.18 -21.51
C GLU A 781 9.63 3.82 -21.51
N ARG A 782 8.41 3.80 -20.99
CA ARG A 782 7.50 2.66 -21.11
C ARG A 782 6.12 3.18 -21.49
N ILE A 783 5.49 2.58 -22.50
CA ILE A 783 4.16 2.95 -22.98
C ILE A 783 3.36 1.64 -23.00
N GLY A 784 2.40 1.53 -22.09
CA GLY A 784 1.79 0.24 -21.74
C GLY A 784 2.84 -0.76 -21.25
N ASP A 785 2.95 -1.89 -21.95
CA ASP A 785 3.92 -2.96 -21.77
C ASP A 785 5.21 -2.76 -22.59
N ILE A 786 5.18 -2.00 -23.70
CA ILE A 786 6.35 -1.72 -24.54
C ILE A 786 7.36 -0.82 -23.81
N VAL A 787 8.64 -1.21 -23.80
CA VAL A 787 9.75 -0.32 -23.43
C VAL A 787 10.26 0.41 -24.67
N VAL A 788 10.34 1.73 -24.60
CA VAL A 788 10.77 2.60 -25.72
C VAL A 788 12.16 3.17 -25.43
N LEU A 789 13.11 2.83 -26.29
CA LEU A 789 14.48 3.35 -26.28
C LEU A 789 14.55 4.72 -26.98
N PRO A 790 15.34 5.68 -26.47
CA PRO A 790 15.57 6.96 -27.16
C PRO A 790 16.13 6.77 -28.58
N ILE A 791 15.80 7.68 -29.50
CA ILE A 791 16.26 7.63 -30.91
C ILE A 791 17.80 7.62 -31.06
N SER A 792 18.52 8.15 -30.07
CA SER A 792 20.00 8.16 -30.04
C SER A 792 20.63 6.85 -29.58
N SER A 793 19.83 5.84 -29.22
CA SER A 793 20.33 4.54 -28.75
C SER A 793 20.73 3.66 -29.92
N PHE A 794 21.88 3.00 -29.82
CA PHE A 794 22.37 2.08 -30.85
C PHE A 794 22.49 2.76 -32.23
N GLY A 795 23.13 3.94 -32.25
CA GLY A 795 23.22 4.81 -33.44
C GLY A 795 24.24 4.37 -34.50
N ASP A 796 25.20 3.52 -34.14
CA ASP A 796 26.12 2.90 -35.12
C ASP A 796 25.39 1.85 -35.98
N PRO A 797 25.50 1.88 -37.32
CA PRO A 797 24.91 0.85 -38.19
C PRO A 797 25.30 -0.59 -37.86
N ILE A 798 26.45 -0.81 -37.21
CA ILE A 798 26.93 -2.15 -36.81
C ILE A 798 26.03 -2.83 -35.76
N TRP A 799 25.17 -2.09 -35.06
CA TRP A 799 24.18 -2.68 -34.16
C TRP A 799 23.07 -3.42 -34.91
N ASN A 800 22.73 -2.97 -36.12
CA ASN A 800 21.68 -3.59 -36.92
C ASN A 800 22.10 -4.97 -37.44
N SER A 801 23.39 -5.20 -37.71
CA SER A 801 23.90 -6.51 -38.16
C SER A 801 23.97 -7.57 -37.06
N ILE A 802 23.72 -7.20 -35.80
CA ILE A 802 23.58 -8.13 -34.66
C ILE A 802 22.21 -8.03 -33.98
N GLY A 803 21.25 -7.34 -34.59
CA GLY A 803 19.94 -7.01 -34.02
C GLY A 803 19.16 -8.21 -33.47
N GLU A 804 19.08 -9.29 -34.26
CA GLU A 804 18.42 -10.56 -33.91
C GLU A 804 18.83 -11.13 -32.55
N GLU A 805 20.11 -11.02 -32.18
CA GLU A 805 20.64 -11.48 -30.89
C GLU A 805 20.62 -10.37 -29.82
N LEU A 806 20.83 -9.12 -30.25
CA LEU A 806 20.93 -7.94 -29.40
C LEU A 806 19.60 -7.54 -28.76
N TRP A 807 18.52 -7.46 -29.53
CA TRP A 807 17.23 -6.94 -29.04
C TRP A 807 16.58 -7.85 -28.00
N PRO A 808 16.56 -9.20 -28.14
CA PRO A 808 16.10 -10.10 -27.07
C PRO A 808 16.96 -10.01 -25.80
N ILE A 809 18.27 -9.80 -25.92
CA ILE A 809 19.17 -9.60 -24.78
C ILE A 809 18.83 -8.31 -24.02
N ILE A 810 18.53 -7.22 -24.73
CA ILE A 810 18.11 -5.95 -24.12
C ILE A 810 16.72 -6.08 -23.49
N ALA A 811 15.75 -6.66 -24.20
CA ALA A 811 14.41 -6.88 -23.67
C ALA A 811 14.43 -7.69 -22.35
N LYS A 812 15.21 -8.79 -22.33
CA LYS A 812 15.46 -9.59 -21.13
C LYS A 812 16.16 -8.81 -20.02
N SER A 813 17.15 -7.97 -20.35
CA SER A 813 17.89 -7.16 -19.38
C SER A 813 17.06 -6.03 -18.76
N LEU A 814 16.10 -5.48 -19.51
CA LEU A 814 15.14 -4.46 -19.06
C LEU A 814 13.84 -5.05 -18.50
N ASN A 815 13.74 -6.38 -18.41
CA ASN A 815 12.57 -7.14 -17.98
C ASN A 815 11.28 -6.68 -18.71
N THR A 816 11.29 -6.85 -20.04
CA THR A 816 10.15 -6.64 -20.94
C THR A 816 10.06 -7.76 -21.97
N CYS A 817 8.86 -8.01 -22.50
CA CYS A 817 8.64 -8.88 -23.66
C CYS A 817 8.55 -8.10 -24.98
N ARG A 818 8.27 -6.80 -24.93
CA ARG A 818 8.20 -5.91 -26.09
C ARG A 818 9.15 -4.72 -25.93
N LEU A 819 9.88 -4.42 -27.00
CA LEU A 819 10.94 -3.40 -27.05
C LEU A 819 10.81 -2.63 -28.36
N ALA A 820 10.94 -1.31 -28.28
CA ALA A 820 10.86 -0.42 -29.43
C ALA A 820 11.92 0.69 -29.36
N ARG A 821 12.21 1.35 -30.48
CA ARG A 821 13.05 2.56 -30.57
C ARG A 821 12.22 3.72 -31.09
N GLN A 822 12.37 4.87 -30.44
CA GLN A 822 11.69 6.11 -30.78
C GLN A 822 12.13 6.60 -32.17
N GLY A 823 11.17 6.77 -33.09
CA GLY A 823 11.39 7.43 -34.38
C GLY A 823 11.13 8.93 -34.34
N ARG A 824 11.36 9.62 -35.47
CA ARG A 824 10.96 11.03 -35.66
C ARG A 824 9.49 11.08 -36.08
N VAL A 825 8.65 11.72 -35.26
CA VAL A 825 7.26 12.08 -35.64
C VAL A 825 7.26 12.75 -37.00
N THR A 826 6.38 12.32 -37.91
CA THR A 826 6.34 12.85 -39.28
C THR A 826 5.86 14.31 -39.29
N ALA A 827 6.35 15.08 -40.27
CA ALA A 827 5.97 16.48 -40.49
C ALA A 827 4.77 16.62 -41.47
N ASN A 828 3.88 15.62 -41.50
CA ASN A 828 2.62 15.67 -42.25
C ASN A 828 1.48 16.21 -41.36
N GLY A 829 0.28 16.37 -41.94
CA GLY A 829 -0.88 16.90 -41.22
C GLY A 829 -1.39 16.03 -40.06
N THR A 830 -1.13 14.73 -40.09
CA THR A 830 -1.58 13.75 -39.08
C THR A 830 -0.57 13.54 -37.95
N ARG A 831 0.69 13.99 -38.12
CA ARG A 831 1.80 13.88 -37.16
C ARG A 831 2.01 12.46 -36.65
N ASP A 832 2.08 11.52 -37.60
CA ASP A 832 2.18 10.10 -37.31
C ASP A 832 3.45 9.73 -36.54
N SER A 833 3.33 8.69 -35.71
CA SER A 833 4.47 8.03 -35.09
C SER A 833 5.31 7.29 -36.13
N THR A 834 6.60 7.13 -35.84
CA THR A 834 7.52 6.25 -36.56
C THR A 834 8.28 5.34 -35.59
N LEU A 835 7.64 4.99 -34.47
CA LEU A 835 8.16 4.04 -33.48
C LEU A 835 8.49 2.71 -34.17
N GLU A 836 9.72 2.25 -33.99
CA GLU A 836 10.26 1.02 -34.57
C GLU A 836 10.16 -0.10 -33.54
N ILE A 837 9.42 -1.19 -33.85
CA ILE A 837 9.39 -2.38 -32.98
C ILE A 837 10.68 -3.18 -33.20
N LEU A 838 11.42 -3.42 -32.11
CA LEU A 838 12.69 -4.18 -32.09
C LEU A 838 12.51 -5.60 -31.52
N VAL A 839 11.55 -5.77 -30.60
CA VAL A 839 11.05 -7.08 -30.14
C VAL A 839 9.55 -6.92 -29.92
N GLY A 840 8.75 -7.82 -30.48
CA GLY A 840 7.31 -7.81 -30.32
C GLY A 840 6.58 -8.22 -31.59
N ASP A 841 5.26 -8.11 -31.51
CA ASP A 841 4.27 -8.55 -32.49
C ASP A 841 3.65 -7.38 -33.28
N ASN A 842 3.27 -6.32 -32.58
CA ASN A 842 2.65 -5.11 -33.13
C ASN A 842 2.92 -3.89 -32.23
N GLY A 843 2.37 -2.72 -32.58
CA GLY A 843 2.50 -1.48 -31.82
C GLY A 843 1.36 -1.15 -30.85
N TRP A 844 0.31 -1.98 -30.77
CA TRP A 844 -0.87 -1.70 -29.95
C TRP A 844 -0.58 -1.82 -28.46
N VAL A 845 -0.95 -0.81 -27.68
CA VAL A 845 -0.65 -0.69 -26.25
C VAL A 845 -1.84 -0.14 -25.47
N ASP A 846 -2.04 -0.68 -24.27
CA ASP A 846 -2.97 -0.15 -23.26
C ASP A 846 -2.20 0.68 -22.22
N HIS A 847 -2.49 1.98 -22.16
CA HIS A 847 -1.85 2.92 -21.24
C HIS A 847 -2.89 3.57 -20.32
N ARG A 848 -2.68 3.54 -18.99
CA ARG A 848 -3.61 4.12 -18.01
C ARG A 848 -3.01 5.36 -17.34
N GLU A 849 -3.71 6.50 -17.44
CA GLU A 849 -3.29 7.81 -16.93
C GLU A 849 -4.49 8.56 -16.34
N ASN A 850 -4.34 9.12 -15.13
CA ASN A 850 -5.43 9.80 -14.39
C ASN A 850 -6.76 9.01 -14.31
N GLY A 851 -6.70 7.68 -14.27
CA GLY A 851 -7.88 6.80 -14.24
C GLY A 851 -8.52 6.52 -15.61
N ILE A 852 -8.02 7.15 -16.68
CA ILE A 852 -8.47 6.95 -18.07
C ILE A 852 -7.58 5.89 -18.73
N LEU A 853 -8.18 5.02 -19.55
CA LEU A 853 -7.49 4.07 -20.42
C LEU A 853 -7.33 4.65 -21.84
N TYR A 854 -6.10 4.61 -22.36
CA TYR A 854 -5.73 4.96 -23.73
C TYR A 854 -5.14 3.72 -24.40
N SER A 855 -5.95 3.08 -25.23
CA SER A 855 -5.62 1.96 -26.12
C SER A 855 -5.33 2.52 -27.53
N PHE A 856 -4.13 2.28 -28.08
CA PHE A 856 -3.74 2.81 -29.40
C PHE A 856 -2.52 2.08 -29.99
N ASP A 857 -2.34 2.15 -31.31
CA ASP A 857 -1.08 1.75 -31.96
C ASP A 857 -0.01 2.83 -31.82
N ALA A 858 1.00 2.59 -30.97
CA ALA A 858 2.11 3.51 -30.75
C ALA A 858 3.08 3.63 -31.95
N THR A 859 2.96 2.77 -32.97
CA THR A 859 3.66 2.89 -34.26
C THR A 859 2.92 3.75 -35.28
N LYS A 860 1.67 4.16 -34.99
CA LYS A 860 0.86 5.06 -35.84
C LYS A 860 0.56 6.37 -35.14
N CYS A 861 0.10 6.31 -33.89
CA CYS A 861 -0.36 7.45 -33.11
C CYS A 861 0.74 7.99 -32.19
N MET A 862 0.88 9.32 -32.12
CA MET A 862 1.82 9.97 -31.20
C MET A 862 1.28 9.96 -29.76
N PHE A 863 2.05 9.42 -28.81
CA PHE A 863 1.80 9.60 -27.38
C PHE A 863 2.79 10.60 -26.74
N SER A 864 2.33 11.45 -25.82
CA SER A 864 3.17 12.43 -25.12
C SER A 864 2.83 12.54 -23.63
N TRP A 865 3.65 11.92 -22.80
CA TRP A 865 3.64 12.02 -21.33
C TRP A 865 3.67 13.46 -20.79
N GLY A 866 4.31 14.38 -21.52
CA GLY A 866 4.56 15.74 -21.04
C GLY A 866 3.30 16.61 -20.82
N ASN A 867 2.12 16.18 -21.29
CA ASN A 867 0.87 16.95 -21.17
C ASN A 867 0.04 16.55 -19.93
N LEU A 868 0.55 15.69 -19.04
CA LEU A 868 -0.19 15.20 -17.87
C LEU A 868 -0.77 16.32 -16.98
N SER A 869 -0.02 17.40 -16.75
CA SER A 869 -0.50 18.58 -16.01
C SER A 869 -1.72 19.22 -16.66
N GLU A 870 -1.69 19.43 -17.97
CA GLU A 870 -2.80 20.03 -18.73
C GLU A 870 -4.00 19.10 -18.84
N LYS A 871 -3.77 17.79 -19.01
CA LYS A 871 -4.84 16.77 -18.94
C LYS A 871 -5.53 16.78 -17.58
N ILE A 872 -4.79 16.95 -16.48
CA ILE A 872 -5.35 17.08 -15.13
C ILE A 872 -6.12 18.41 -14.99
N ARG A 873 -5.60 19.52 -15.54
CA ARG A 873 -6.27 20.82 -15.54
C ARG A 873 -7.63 20.76 -16.24
N MET A 874 -7.69 20.20 -17.45
CA MET A 874 -8.94 19.97 -18.20
C MET A 874 -9.87 19.02 -17.46
N ALA A 875 -9.35 17.91 -16.90
CA ALA A 875 -10.10 16.97 -16.08
C ALA A 875 -10.66 17.56 -14.76
N SER A 876 -10.15 18.70 -14.29
CA SER A 876 -10.55 19.34 -13.04
C SER A 876 -11.59 20.47 -13.19
N SER A 877 -11.91 20.84 -14.43
CA SER A 877 -13.02 21.77 -14.69
C SER A 877 -14.36 21.07 -14.46
N ASP A 878 -15.37 21.74 -13.91
CA ASP A 878 -16.75 21.25 -14.04
C ASP A 878 -17.26 21.61 -15.44
N CYS A 879 -17.73 20.59 -16.17
CA CYS A 879 -18.32 20.69 -17.50
C CYS A 879 -19.66 19.94 -17.58
N THR A 880 -20.30 19.61 -16.45
CA THR A 880 -21.47 18.72 -16.38
C THR A 880 -22.60 19.09 -17.35
N ASP A 881 -22.85 20.39 -17.60
CA ASP A 881 -23.82 20.88 -18.59
C ASP A 881 -23.22 21.36 -19.92
N ALA A 882 -21.90 21.42 -20.04
CA ALA A 882 -21.19 22.02 -21.16
C ALA A 882 -21.07 21.07 -22.36
N VAL A 883 -21.38 21.58 -23.55
CA VAL A 883 -21.05 20.97 -24.84
C VAL A 883 -19.66 21.46 -25.25
N ILE A 884 -18.78 20.53 -25.62
CA ILE A 884 -17.38 20.83 -25.97
C ILE A 884 -17.09 20.37 -27.39
N VAL A 885 -16.25 21.12 -28.11
CA VAL A 885 -15.69 20.71 -29.40
C VAL A 885 -14.17 20.60 -29.26
N ASP A 886 -13.60 19.41 -29.43
CA ASP A 886 -12.16 19.22 -29.59
C ASP A 886 -11.85 19.17 -31.09
N LEU A 887 -11.08 20.16 -31.58
CA LEU A 887 -10.75 20.27 -33.01
C LEU A 887 -9.57 19.36 -33.43
N PHE A 888 -8.87 18.75 -32.47
CA PHE A 888 -7.67 17.94 -32.71
C PHE A 888 -7.61 16.76 -31.71
N ALA A 889 -8.67 15.94 -31.68
CA ALA A 889 -8.90 14.98 -30.62
C ALA A 889 -7.81 13.89 -30.48
N GLY A 890 -7.14 13.51 -31.58
CA GLY A 890 -6.22 12.39 -31.62
C GLY A 890 -6.87 11.11 -31.08
N ILE A 891 -6.14 10.38 -30.25
CA ILE A 891 -6.64 9.18 -29.55
C ILE A 891 -7.64 9.48 -28.41
N GLY A 892 -8.09 10.73 -28.27
CA GLY A 892 -8.93 11.23 -27.17
C GLY A 892 -8.17 12.06 -26.12
N TYR A 893 -7.15 12.82 -26.54
CA TYR A 893 -6.19 13.51 -25.65
C TYR A 893 -6.82 14.42 -24.59
N PHE A 894 -7.82 15.22 -24.97
CA PHE A 894 -8.59 16.08 -24.08
C PHE A 894 -10.07 15.69 -24.01
N VAL A 895 -10.62 15.11 -25.09
CA VAL A 895 -11.92 14.42 -25.12
C VAL A 895 -12.15 13.51 -23.89
N LEU A 896 -11.23 12.60 -23.59
CA LEU A 896 -11.42 11.65 -22.48
C LEU A 896 -11.31 12.32 -21.09
N PRO A 897 -10.32 13.21 -20.82
CA PRO A 897 -10.36 14.09 -19.65
C PRO A 897 -11.69 14.84 -19.47
N PHE A 898 -12.25 15.41 -20.55
CA PHE A 898 -13.53 16.09 -20.49
C PHE A 898 -14.70 15.14 -20.16
N LEU A 899 -14.80 13.99 -20.83
CA LEU A 899 -15.92 13.05 -20.65
C LEU A 899 -15.89 12.29 -19.33
N VAL A 900 -14.71 11.82 -18.90
CA VAL A 900 -14.54 10.88 -17.79
C VAL A 900 -14.33 11.60 -16.46
N ARG A 901 -13.75 12.81 -16.47
CA ARG A 901 -13.39 13.55 -15.23
C ARG A 901 -14.13 14.87 -15.09
N ALA A 902 -14.15 15.70 -16.12
CA ALA A 902 -14.92 16.96 -16.12
C ALA A 902 -16.44 16.75 -16.32
N LYS A 903 -16.87 15.50 -16.58
CA LYS A 903 -18.25 15.07 -16.82
C LYS A 903 -18.97 15.80 -17.97
N ALA A 904 -18.23 16.24 -18.99
CA ALA A 904 -18.78 16.97 -20.14
C ALA A 904 -20.06 16.33 -20.69
N LYS A 905 -21.11 17.15 -20.88
CA LYS A 905 -22.44 16.72 -21.33
C LYS A 905 -22.39 16.00 -22.67
N LEU A 906 -21.63 16.58 -23.60
CA LEU A 906 -21.40 16.07 -24.94
C LEU A 906 -20.05 16.61 -25.43
N VAL A 907 -19.23 15.76 -26.05
CA VAL A 907 -18.00 16.18 -26.74
C VAL A 907 -18.09 15.81 -28.22
N TYR A 908 -17.96 16.81 -29.09
CA TYR A 908 -17.65 16.60 -30.50
C TYR A 908 -16.14 16.48 -30.67
N ALA A 909 -15.68 15.37 -31.23
CA ALA A 909 -14.26 15.04 -31.36
C ALA A 909 -13.87 15.00 -32.84
N CYS A 910 -13.24 16.07 -33.33
CA CYS A 910 -12.78 16.16 -34.71
C CYS A 910 -11.39 15.51 -34.83
N GLU A 911 -11.23 14.57 -35.76
CA GLU A 911 -9.95 13.93 -36.06
C GLU A 911 -9.93 13.43 -37.50
N TRP A 912 -8.76 13.39 -38.14
CA TRP A 912 -8.58 13.00 -39.54
C TRP A 912 -7.57 11.87 -39.76
N ASN A 913 -6.78 11.51 -38.75
CA ASN A 913 -5.89 10.36 -38.79
C ASN A 913 -6.71 9.06 -38.54
N PRO A 914 -6.83 8.14 -39.50
CA PRO A 914 -7.68 6.95 -39.36
C PRO A 914 -7.26 6.04 -38.19
N TYR A 915 -5.97 5.94 -37.90
CA TYR A 915 -5.47 5.16 -36.75
C TYR A 915 -5.83 5.84 -35.42
N ALA A 916 -5.87 7.17 -35.39
CA ALA A 916 -6.28 7.92 -34.20
C ALA A 916 -7.80 7.85 -33.99
N ILE A 917 -8.60 7.84 -35.07
CA ILE A 917 -10.05 7.59 -35.05
C ILE A 917 -10.36 6.19 -34.51
N GLU A 918 -9.66 5.16 -34.97
CA GLU A 918 -9.80 3.77 -34.49
C GLU A 918 -9.48 3.67 -32.99
N ALA A 919 -8.37 4.26 -32.55
CA ALA A 919 -7.99 4.35 -31.15
C ALA A 919 -9.01 5.14 -30.31
N LEU A 920 -9.45 6.31 -30.78
CA LEU A 920 -10.44 7.16 -30.11
C LEU A 920 -11.75 6.39 -29.87
N LYS A 921 -12.29 5.70 -30.89
CA LYS A 921 -13.51 4.89 -30.75
C LYS A 921 -13.34 3.80 -29.68
N ARG A 922 -12.25 3.03 -29.74
CA ARG A 922 -11.91 2.03 -28.70
C ARG A 922 -11.78 2.66 -27.31
N ASN A 923 -11.27 3.87 -27.20
CA ASN A 923 -11.08 4.54 -25.91
C ASN A 923 -12.38 5.11 -25.34
N LEU A 924 -13.28 5.59 -26.19
CA LEU A 924 -14.62 5.99 -25.76
C LEU A 924 -15.40 4.80 -25.18
N GLU A 925 -15.29 3.63 -25.84
CA GLU A 925 -15.89 2.38 -25.37
C GLU A 925 -15.23 1.87 -24.09
N ALA A 926 -13.90 1.78 -24.06
CA ALA A 926 -13.13 1.23 -22.94
C ALA A 926 -13.10 2.13 -21.67
N ASN A 927 -13.65 3.34 -21.74
CA ASN A 927 -13.91 4.22 -20.60
C ASN A 927 -15.41 4.44 -20.34
N SER A 928 -16.31 3.76 -21.06
CA SER A 928 -17.77 3.87 -20.93
C SER A 928 -18.32 5.29 -21.13
N VAL A 929 -17.90 5.97 -22.20
CA VAL A 929 -18.32 7.36 -22.53
C VAL A 929 -18.69 7.61 -24.00
N SER A 930 -18.84 6.55 -24.82
CA SER A 930 -19.26 6.66 -26.24
C SER A 930 -20.63 7.29 -26.44
N ASP A 931 -21.53 7.16 -25.45
CA ASP A 931 -22.87 7.75 -25.43
C ASP A 931 -22.85 9.29 -25.44
N ARG A 932 -21.78 9.90 -24.92
CA ARG A 932 -21.58 11.35 -24.82
C ARG A 932 -20.52 11.88 -25.78
N CYS A 933 -20.12 11.11 -26.79
CA CYS A 933 -19.12 11.57 -27.77
C CYS A 933 -19.57 11.37 -29.21
N ILE A 934 -19.44 12.42 -30.03
CA ILE A 934 -19.68 12.37 -31.48
C ILE A 934 -18.32 12.55 -32.18
N VAL A 935 -17.79 11.47 -32.75
CA VAL A 935 -16.55 11.51 -33.53
C VAL A 935 -16.85 12.05 -34.93
N LEU A 936 -16.11 13.06 -35.36
CA LEU A 936 -16.28 13.76 -36.63
C LEU A 936 -15.04 13.54 -37.50
N GLU A 937 -15.14 12.60 -38.43
CA GLU A 937 -14.02 12.11 -39.23
C GLU A 937 -13.71 13.04 -40.40
N GLY A 938 -12.53 13.67 -40.38
CA GLY A 938 -12.02 14.55 -41.45
C GLY A 938 -11.51 15.90 -40.94
N ASP A 939 -11.14 16.76 -41.88
CA ASP A 939 -10.60 18.11 -41.58
C ASP A 939 -11.61 18.95 -40.79
N ASN A 940 -11.22 19.37 -39.58
CA ASN A 940 -12.10 20.11 -38.68
C ASN A 940 -12.68 21.40 -39.30
N ARG A 941 -11.99 22.01 -40.28
CA ARG A 941 -12.44 23.21 -40.99
C ARG A 941 -13.67 22.96 -41.89
N ILE A 942 -13.96 21.69 -42.16
CA ILE A 942 -15.12 21.19 -42.92
C ILE A 942 -16.11 20.48 -41.98
N THR A 943 -15.61 19.67 -41.05
CA THR A 943 -16.44 18.73 -40.26
C THR A 943 -16.95 19.28 -38.93
N ALA A 944 -16.32 20.30 -38.35
CA ALA A 944 -16.70 20.79 -37.02
C ALA A 944 -18.11 21.44 -37.01
N PRO A 945 -18.90 21.23 -35.95
CA PRO A 945 -20.23 21.82 -35.82
C PRO A 945 -20.15 23.33 -35.57
N LYS A 946 -21.24 24.04 -35.84
CA LYS A 946 -21.33 25.50 -35.66
C LYS A 946 -22.38 25.87 -34.63
N GLY A 947 -22.13 26.88 -33.79
CA GLY A 947 -23.11 27.42 -32.85
C GLY A 947 -23.45 26.52 -31.65
N VAL A 948 -22.71 25.44 -31.40
CA VAL A 948 -23.07 24.40 -30.40
C VAL A 948 -22.27 24.46 -29.10
N ALA A 949 -21.05 25.01 -29.13
CA ALA A 949 -20.05 24.77 -28.10
C ALA A 949 -20.05 25.84 -27.00
N ASP A 950 -20.01 25.39 -25.75
CA ASP A 950 -19.69 26.22 -24.58
C ASP A 950 -18.17 26.36 -24.39
N ARG A 951 -17.41 25.35 -24.86
CA ARG A 951 -15.95 25.33 -24.87
C ARG A 951 -15.40 24.72 -26.17
N VAL A 952 -14.27 25.22 -26.66
CA VAL A 952 -13.53 24.60 -27.78
C VAL A 952 -12.09 24.33 -27.36
N CYS A 953 -11.59 23.13 -27.62
CA CYS A 953 -10.19 22.75 -27.43
C CYS A 953 -9.43 22.80 -28.76
N LEU A 954 -8.27 23.44 -28.76
CA LEU A 954 -7.40 23.59 -29.92
C LEU A 954 -6.02 22.99 -29.62
N GLY A 955 -5.97 21.67 -29.35
CA GLY A 955 -4.80 20.94 -28.85
C GLY A 955 -3.56 20.86 -29.77
N LEU A 956 -3.54 21.52 -30.93
CA LEU A 956 -2.47 21.40 -31.92
C LEU A 956 -1.21 22.21 -31.57
N LEU A 957 -0.05 21.60 -31.81
CA LEU A 957 1.27 22.25 -31.78
C LEU A 957 1.98 22.08 -33.13
N PRO A 958 2.79 23.06 -33.59
CA PRO A 958 3.25 24.24 -32.84
C PRO A 958 2.26 25.42 -32.77
N SER A 959 1.23 25.46 -33.62
CA SER A 959 0.16 26.47 -33.59
C SER A 959 -1.15 25.85 -34.07
N SER A 960 -2.27 26.42 -33.64
CA SER A 960 -3.65 26.06 -34.01
C SER A 960 -4.34 27.10 -34.90
N GLU A 961 -3.61 28.14 -35.32
CA GLU A 961 -4.10 29.35 -36.02
C GLU A 961 -4.97 29.06 -37.25
N GLY A 962 -4.62 28.06 -38.06
CA GLY A 962 -5.39 27.64 -39.23
C GLY A 962 -6.82 27.13 -38.95
N SER A 963 -7.18 26.92 -37.67
CA SER A 963 -8.52 26.53 -37.22
C SER A 963 -9.16 27.54 -36.25
N TRP A 964 -8.58 28.74 -36.04
CA TRP A 964 -9.19 29.76 -35.15
C TRP A 964 -10.57 30.23 -35.64
N LEU A 965 -10.75 30.38 -36.95
CA LEU A 965 -12.04 30.67 -37.58
C LEU A 965 -13.06 29.54 -37.33
N THR A 966 -12.63 28.29 -37.40
CA THR A 966 -13.45 27.11 -37.06
C THR A 966 -13.88 27.15 -35.59
N ALA A 967 -12.97 27.50 -34.69
CA ALA A 967 -13.22 27.54 -33.25
C ALA A 967 -14.21 28.65 -32.86
N VAL A 968 -14.09 29.85 -33.46
CA VAL A 968 -15.07 30.93 -33.29
C VAL A 968 -16.45 30.49 -33.80
N ARG A 969 -16.53 29.88 -34.99
CA ARG A 969 -17.78 29.35 -35.56
C ARG A 969 -18.42 28.23 -34.72
N ALA A 970 -17.61 27.46 -33.99
CA ALA A 970 -18.09 26.35 -33.18
C ALA A 970 -18.77 26.80 -31.87
N LEU A 971 -18.33 27.93 -31.29
CA LEU A 971 -18.95 28.53 -30.11
C LEU A 971 -20.42 28.94 -30.36
N ARG A 972 -21.23 28.94 -29.28
CA ARG A 972 -22.57 29.52 -29.30
C ARG A 972 -22.52 31.04 -29.52
N SER A 973 -23.62 31.62 -30.00
CA SER A 973 -23.74 33.07 -30.27
C SER A 973 -23.53 33.98 -29.05
N ASN A 974 -23.74 33.47 -27.82
CA ASN A 974 -23.47 34.18 -26.58
C ASN A 974 -21.98 34.15 -26.13
N GLY A 975 -21.13 33.41 -26.85
CA GLY A 975 -19.71 33.22 -26.55
C GLY A 975 -19.42 31.89 -25.84
N GLY A 976 -18.32 31.85 -25.08
CA GLY A 976 -17.78 30.64 -24.43
C GLY A 976 -16.27 30.75 -24.22
N ILE A 977 -15.57 29.62 -24.11
CA ILE A 977 -14.12 29.58 -23.85
C ILE A 977 -13.37 28.79 -24.94
N LEU A 978 -12.29 29.36 -25.48
CA LEU A 978 -11.35 28.68 -26.37
C LEU A 978 -10.07 28.32 -25.60
N HIS A 979 -9.65 27.06 -25.64
CA HIS A 979 -8.40 26.59 -25.05
C HIS A 979 -7.34 26.47 -26.17
N VAL A 980 -6.57 27.54 -26.38
CA VAL A 980 -5.68 27.72 -27.55
C VAL A 980 -4.25 27.27 -27.21
N HIS A 981 -3.79 26.16 -27.81
CA HIS A 981 -2.42 25.66 -27.60
C HIS A 981 -1.43 26.33 -28.56
N GLY A 982 -0.19 26.55 -28.09
CA GLY A 982 0.89 27.08 -28.90
C GLY A 982 2.30 26.79 -28.35
N ASN A 983 3.29 26.75 -29.24
CA ASN A 983 4.71 26.73 -28.91
C ASN A 983 5.29 28.14 -29.09
N VAL A 984 5.75 28.75 -28.00
CA VAL A 984 6.11 30.18 -27.92
C VAL A 984 7.48 30.34 -27.27
N LYS A 985 8.27 31.34 -27.65
CA LYS A 985 9.51 31.64 -26.92
C LYS A 985 9.19 32.11 -25.51
N ASP A 986 10.00 31.75 -24.53
CA ASP A 986 9.77 32.12 -23.12
C ASP A 986 9.82 33.63 -22.86
N THR A 987 10.43 34.40 -23.77
CA THR A 987 10.43 35.87 -23.80
C THR A 987 9.23 36.51 -24.53
N GLU A 988 8.39 35.74 -25.22
CA GLU A 988 7.35 36.24 -26.14
C GLU A 988 5.91 35.93 -25.67
N VAL A 989 5.76 35.41 -24.45
CA VAL A 989 4.50 34.94 -23.85
C VAL A 989 3.36 35.96 -23.95
N GLU A 990 3.61 37.21 -23.54
CA GLU A 990 2.60 38.28 -23.52
C GLU A 990 2.25 38.77 -24.93
N LEU A 991 3.25 38.86 -25.83
CA LEU A 991 3.03 39.24 -27.23
C LEU A 991 2.16 38.21 -27.94
N TRP A 992 2.39 36.92 -27.69
CA TRP A 992 1.57 35.83 -28.23
C TRP A 992 0.14 35.85 -27.66
N ALA A 993 -0.03 35.99 -26.33
CA ALA A 993 -1.36 36.05 -25.72
C ALA A 993 -2.18 37.25 -26.23
N ASN A 994 -1.56 38.42 -26.37
CA ASN A 994 -2.18 39.61 -26.95
C ASN A 994 -2.55 39.41 -28.43
N HIS A 995 -1.68 38.75 -29.22
CA HIS A 995 -1.97 38.40 -30.60
C HIS A 995 -3.17 37.43 -30.71
N VAL A 996 -3.21 36.36 -29.90
CA VAL A 996 -4.35 35.44 -29.85
C VAL A 996 -5.65 36.19 -29.50
N SER A 997 -5.66 36.99 -28.45
CA SER A 997 -6.86 37.75 -28.04
C SER A 997 -7.33 38.70 -29.14
N LYS A 998 -6.40 39.42 -29.78
CA LYS A 998 -6.70 40.35 -30.86
C LYS A 998 -7.26 39.62 -32.09
N SER A 999 -6.60 38.56 -32.55
CA SER A 999 -7.02 37.82 -33.74
C SER A 999 -8.35 37.10 -33.53
N ILE A 1000 -8.62 36.51 -32.36
CA ILE A 1000 -9.96 35.97 -32.04
C ILE A 1000 -11.02 37.08 -32.03
N SER A 1001 -10.69 38.28 -31.52
CA SER A 1001 -11.60 39.44 -31.56
C SER A 1001 -11.88 39.95 -32.98
N GLU A 1002 -10.88 39.94 -33.86
CA GLU A 1002 -11.04 40.32 -35.27
C GLU A 1002 -11.85 39.27 -36.05
N ILE A 1003 -11.58 37.98 -35.82
CA ILE A 1003 -12.35 36.86 -36.38
C ILE A 1003 -13.81 36.90 -35.92
N ALA A 1004 -14.08 37.12 -34.63
CA ALA A 1004 -15.44 37.25 -34.10
C ALA A 1004 -16.24 38.37 -34.79
N ARG A 1005 -15.63 39.55 -34.97
CA ARG A 1005 -16.27 40.64 -35.74
C ARG A 1005 -16.53 40.29 -37.20
N SER A 1006 -15.69 39.47 -37.83
CA SER A 1006 -15.89 39.03 -39.22
C SER A 1006 -16.99 37.98 -39.41
N GLU A 1007 -17.41 37.34 -38.31
CA GLU A 1007 -18.55 36.40 -38.25
C GLU A 1007 -19.78 37.06 -37.57
N ASP A 1008 -19.87 38.39 -37.63
CA ASP A 1008 -20.94 39.23 -37.04
C ASP A 1008 -21.14 39.09 -35.51
N HIS A 1009 -20.22 38.45 -34.80
CA HIS A 1009 -20.29 38.28 -33.34
C HIS A 1009 -19.81 39.53 -32.59
N ARG A 1010 -20.73 40.15 -31.84
CA ARG A 1010 -20.43 41.23 -30.90
C ARG A 1010 -19.92 40.66 -29.57
N TRP A 1011 -18.66 40.23 -29.56
CA TRP A 1011 -18.03 39.66 -28.35
C TRP A 1011 -16.96 40.57 -27.75
N GLU A 1012 -17.01 40.72 -26.42
CA GLU A 1012 -15.83 40.99 -25.60
C GLU A 1012 -14.96 39.74 -25.61
N VAL A 1013 -13.67 39.90 -25.94
CA VAL A 1013 -12.69 38.81 -26.04
C VAL A 1013 -11.52 39.13 -25.14
N THR A 1014 -11.29 38.29 -24.14
CA THR A 1014 -10.26 38.47 -23.10
C THR A 1014 -9.48 37.18 -22.87
N ILE A 1015 -8.24 37.31 -22.41
CA ILE A 1015 -7.46 36.16 -21.91
C ILE A 1015 -7.79 35.98 -20.43
N ASP A 1016 -8.38 34.83 -20.09
CA ASP A 1016 -8.77 34.47 -18.72
C ASP A 1016 -7.59 33.87 -17.95
N HIS A 1017 -6.73 33.12 -18.65
CA HIS A 1017 -5.51 32.49 -18.13
C HIS A 1017 -4.50 32.17 -19.25
N VAL A 1018 -3.22 32.05 -18.89
CA VAL A 1018 -2.15 31.51 -19.77
C VAL A 1018 -1.35 30.46 -19.02
N GLU A 1019 -1.64 29.19 -19.28
CA GLU A 1019 -0.96 28.05 -18.64
C GLU A 1019 0.41 27.78 -19.28
N LYS A 1020 1.40 27.41 -18.46
CA LYS A 1020 2.82 27.21 -18.85
C LYS A 1020 3.20 25.72 -18.84
N VAL A 1021 2.34 24.89 -19.44
CA VAL A 1021 2.31 23.41 -19.43
C VAL A 1021 3.68 22.75 -19.31
N LYS A 1022 4.62 23.04 -20.23
CA LYS A 1022 5.97 22.46 -20.22
C LYS A 1022 6.98 23.28 -21.01
N TRP A 1023 8.27 22.96 -20.83
CA TRP A 1023 9.28 23.24 -21.86
C TRP A 1023 9.08 22.28 -23.04
N TYR A 1024 9.04 22.82 -24.26
CA TYR A 1024 9.00 22.05 -25.50
C TYR A 1024 10.42 21.83 -26.06
N ALA A 1025 11.24 22.88 -26.00
CA ALA A 1025 12.65 22.88 -26.39
C ALA A 1025 13.39 23.96 -25.56
N PRO A 1026 14.73 24.09 -25.64
CA PRO A 1026 15.44 25.23 -25.05
C PRO A 1026 14.81 26.55 -25.50
N HIS A 1027 14.48 27.43 -24.54
CA HIS A 1027 13.78 28.72 -24.75
C HIS A 1027 12.39 28.65 -25.40
N ILE A 1028 11.81 27.46 -25.62
CA ILE A 1028 10.45 27.31 -26.17
C ILE A 1028 9.54 26.63 -25.14
N ARG A 1029 8.44 27.31 -24.79
CA ARG A 1029 7.36 26.80 -23.95
C ARG A 1029 6.21 26.29 -24.80
N HIS A 1030 5.60 25.19 -24.37
CA HIS A 1030 4.22 24.87 -24.74
C HIS A 1030 3.32 25.64 -23.74
N LEU A 1031 2.48 26.52 -24.28
CA LEU A 1031 1.47 27.29 -23.57
C LEU A 1031 0.06 26.87 -23.95
N VAL A 1032 -0.92 27.20 -23.09
CA VAL A 1032 -2.35 27.22 -23.43
C VAL A 1032 -2.93 28.56 -22.99
N ALA A 1033 -3.54 29.31 -23.91
CA ALA A 1033 -4.31 30.50 -23.58
C ALA A 1033 -5.80 30.14 -23.48
N ASP A 1034 -6.40 30.41 -22.33
CA ASP A 1034 -7.84 30.27 -22.13
C ASP A 1034 -8.50 31.61 -22.53
N VAL A 1035 -9.03 31.67 -23.76
CA VAL A 1035 -9.65 32.87 -24.33
C VAL A 1035 -11.15 32.87 -24.01
N LYS A 1036 -11.61 33.82 -23.23
CA LYS A 1036 -13.02 34.01 -22.86
C LYS A 1036 -13.68 34.98 -23.82
N CYS A 1037 -14.73 34.51 -24.50
CA CYS A 1037 -15.59 35.29 -25.37
C CYS A 1037 -16.96 35.49 -24.70
N ARG A 1038 -17.48 36.72 -24.65
CA ARG A 1038 -18.77 37.07 -24.05
C ARG A 1038 -19.55 38.02 -24.95
N GLN A 1039 -20.84 37.79 -25.13
CA GLN A 1039 -21.71 38.73 -25.84
C GLN A 1039 -21.86 40.08 -25.11
N ILE A 1040 -21.88 41.15 -25.92
CA ILE A 1040 -22.15 42.56 -25.56
C ILE A 1040 -23.55 42.95 -26.04
#